data_AF-A0A267F8S3-F1
#
_entry.id   AF-A0A267F8S3-F1
#
_cell.length_a   1.000
_cell.length_b   1.000
_cell.length_c   1.000
_cell.angle_alpha   90.00
_cell.angle_beta   90.00
_cell.angle_gamma   90.00
#
_symmetry.space_group_name_H-M   'P 1'
#
loop_
_entity.id
_entity.type
_entity.pdbx_description
1 polymer ?
#
loop_
_entity_poly.entity_id
_entity_poly.type
_entity_poly.pdbx_seq_one_letter_code
_entity_poly.pdbx_strand_id
1 'polypeptide(L)'
;MPADSHCRAGPLSRPAIYDLLLQLCASNCRCLRALSLALRPLHRIHGWEVPAPPEPRGQCGLVGLKNGGATCYMNSVLQQLFMVPGLAAAVLSTPDPTATAGDEQNTATAATTVATAASGSSVDGGGSSESGDGALYQLQLVLAHLLELQQQYYVPDQLWANFSLWGEKVNPREQQDAFAFFQALIDQTDEQAKRPLLSAFFRGRFKHLIESEQCEHRCELEEDFYGLHLPVQSGSLEAALHAFVRGETMQADNAYSCERCGNRKVTALRRTRIASLPPVLCFHLKRFDYDWLRGQPLKSDLYFSFPRRVELGPFMASAAGASSGDSASDGPQQQQQKEQEMQEQQQPSNYNLVGVVIHSGKASAGHYYSLVRERRPDKPDAWFKMNDQTIEQIDLTDQLLESEAFGGTFQSTENFLPEERKRYWSAYMLFYERDSPSQSSQQQSSGGTQPLLLEDPASPPPPPPMPKQQQKTPINRRSGGGSSFRHQRDSIAELSALVQRGEQRGLFSDAMPAHIAAAVRESNLTFYRQTDLLNEAHFTFIHRLCESVLDRAAPPSSEQQQVQSAASSSVASAAVAASSPSASASGGAGVFTLSASPATSAPLAAAAASSSNSELAEQAAGLLMMFLFEVFLRTEKRLRQPPQLNAAWDRLLMRLLTASPAQANAAFLDFFCQAGHLAEHLIVCPMPEQRKTVARLLGESLDLQVRANQIGAPQLQQFVDHLLHQLGTAASHLGQCGAFFQLLCGFVDEHRLRACSVLYSRDAFGRLAEFLFPEQPDSLKPLSAPSYRELAPLYRLLCALPTYCSFAQQQQQQTLLRLSPSMERWLLSDSDRSAALLGQLCAAVCADSAGLLPAMSGLLRHACNANLIASRNMTTALLSQLAHTAVNELRPLLDLIKELFLIRDQLQSDRLRLLLYGVENVDDTVVSDGGLLGLISSGAQLDPRRAYRCVKLLVEASSQCPDVRERMLDCPDRWAEAVAGLQGKLDAAAAPTAKSTSNETALSGRGFQRTTSAQATLQMAAGLVGTERAAAIAAACQEDQIMADRDEADEAEPQRRVGESTSPGNSSQTF
;
A
#
# COMPACT_ATOMS: atom_id res chain seq x y z
N MET A 1 -31.12 7.40 14.91
CA MET A 1 -31.97 6.20 14.77
C MET A 1 -31.17 5.03 15.32
N PRO A 2 -31.67 4.25 16.27
CA PRO A 2 -30.96 3.10 16.83
C PRO A 2 -30.69 2.09 15.71
N ALA A 3 -29.49 1.50 15.72
CA ALA A 3 -29.02 0.52 14.74
C ALA A 3 -29.69 -0.88 14.90
N ASP A 4 -30.81 -0.96 15.61
CA ASP A 4 -31.65 -2.15 15.74
C ASP A 4 -32.81 -2.08 14.76
N SER A 5 -32.45 -2.16 13.49
CA SER A 5 -33.31 -2.82 12.51
C SER A 5 -32.41 -3.16 11.36
N HIS A 6 -32.09 -4.45 11.23
CA HIS A 6 -31.95 -4.99 9.90
C HIS A 6 -33.20 -4.57 9.12
N CYS A 7 -33.08 -3.53 8.29
CA CYS A 7 -33.70 -3.61 6.99
C CYS A 7 -33.05 -4.84 6.34
N ARG A 8 -33.57 -6.04 6.64
CA ARG A 8 -33.49 -7.20 5.73
C ARG A 8 -34.32 -6.82 4.51
N ALA A 9 -33.83 -5.81 3.82
CA ALA A 9 -34.19 -5.51 2.46
C ALA A 9 -33.69 -6.77 1.74
N GLY A 10 -34.63 -7.65 1.31
CA GLY A 10 -34.27 -8.91 0.67
C GLY A 10 -33.30 -8.67 -0.50
N PRO A 11 -32.62 -9.69 -1.02
CA PRO A 11 -31.63 -9.51 -2.10
C PRO A 11 -32.17 -8.72 -3.32
N LEU A 12 -33.49 -8.66 -3.50
CA LEU A 12 -34.19 -7.94 -4.56
C LEU A 12 -34.51 -6.46 -4.27
N SER A 13 -34.50 -6.01 -3.01
CA SER A 13 -34.95 -4.65 -2.68
C SER A 13 -33.94 -3.59 -3.12
N ARG A 14 -32.64 -3.88 -3.06
CA ARG A 14 -31.58 -2.94 -3.46
C ARG A 14 -31.61 -2.69 -4.98
N PRO A 15 -31.63 -3.71 -5.85
CA PRO A 15 -31.87 -3.52 -7.28
C PRO A 15 -33.16 -2.72 -7.57
N ALA A 16 -34.27 -3.03 -6.88
CA ALA A 16 -35.54 -2.32 -7.09
C ALA A 16 -35.45 -0.82 -6.71
N ILE A 17 -34.74 -0.48 -5.64
CA ILE A 17 -34.50 0.93 -5.26
C ILE A 17 -33.61 1.62 -6.30
N TYR A 18 -32.56 0.95 -6.78
CA TYR A 18 -31.71 1.49 -7.84
C TYR A 18 -32.49 1.74 -9.13
N ASP A 19 -33.35 0.82 -9.56
CA ASP A 19 -34.21 0.99 -10.74
C ASP A 19 -35.18 2.16 -10.58
N LEU A 20 -35.79 2.34 -9.39
CA LEU A 20 -36.64 3.48 -9.10
C LEU A 20 -35.86 4.81 -9.18
N LEU A 21 -34.68 4.87 -8.57
CA LEU A 21 -33.83 6.06 -8.59
C LEU A 21 -33.37 6.41 -10.02
N LEU A 22 -33.04 5.41 -10.84
CA LEU A 22 -32.73 5.58 -12.26
C LEU A 22 -33.88 6.26 -13.00
N GLN A 23 -35.11 5.75 -12.83
CA GLN A 23 -36.29 6.32 -13.50
C GLN A 23 -36.59 7.76 -13.07
N LEU A 24 -36.43 8.06 -11.77
CA LEU A 24 -36.68 9.40 -11.23
C LEU A 24 -35.64 10.43 -11.69
N CYS A 25 -34.37 10.03 -11.82
CA CYS A 25 -33.27 10.97 -12.09
C CYS A 25 -32.96 11.18 -13.57
N ALA A 26 -33.23 10.18 -14.44
CA ALA A 26 -32.79 10.18 -15.84
C ALA A 26 -33.26 11.37 -16.71
N SER A 27 -34.30 12.11 -16.29
CA SER A 27 -34.78 13.31 -17.00
C SER A 27 -35.16 14.44 -16.06
N ASN A 28 -34.70 14.39 -14.80
CA ASN A 28 -35.05 15.37 -13.79
C ASN A 28 -33.81 15.83 -13.03
N CYS A 29 -33.30 17.01 -13.42
CA CYS A 29 -32.09 17.61 -12.85
C CYS A 29 -32.23 17.83 -11.33
N ARG A 30 -33.42 18.13 -10.82
CA ARG A 30 -33.64 18.34 -9.37
C ARG A 30 -33.48 17.02 -8.60
N CYS A 31 -34.02 15.92 -9.12
CA CYS A 31 -33.87 14.60 -8.52
C CYS A 31 -32.40 14.14 -8.57
N LEU A 32 -31.74 14.30 -9.72
CA LEU A 32 -30.33 13.96 -9.87
C LEU A 32 -29.43 14.77 -8.93
N ARG A 33 -29.70 16.08 -8.79
CA ARG A 33 -28.98 16.97 -7.86
C ARG A 33 -29.20 16.57 -6.40
N ALA A 34 -30.44 16.26 -6.01
CA ALA A 34 -30.74 15.81 -4.66
C ALA A 34 -30.05 14.47 -4.34
N LEU A 35 -30.06 13.53 -5.29
CA LEU A 35 -29.36 12.26 -5.16
C LEU A 35 -27.84 12.46 -5.08
N SER A 36 -27.26 13.30 -5.94
CA SER A 36 -25.84 13.65 -5.90
C SER A 36 -25.43 14.21 -4.53
N LEU A 37 -26.21 15.15 -3.98
CA LEU A 37 -25.96 15.71 -2.64
C LEU A 37 -26.04 14.65 -1.54
N ALA A 38 -26.97 13.71 -1.64
CA ALA A 38 -27.09 12.61 -0.67
C ALA A 38 -25.93 11.60 -0.75
N LEU A 39 -25.38 11.37 -1.95
CA LEU A 39 -24.28 10.43 -2.18
C LEU A 39 -22.90 11.01 -1.86
N ARG A 40 -22.72 12.34 -1.94
CA ARG A 40 -21.44 13.02 -1.64
C ARG A 40 -20.75 12.59 -0.33
N PRO A 41 -21.41 12.58 0.84
CA PRO A 41 -20.76 12.16 2.08
C PRO A 41 -20.37 10.68 2.05
N LEU A 42 -21.12 9.84 1.32
CA LEU A 42 -20.83 8.41 1.18
C LEU A 42 -19.61 8.15 0.29
N HIS A 43 -19.47 8.91 -0.81
CA HIS A 43 -18.40 8.75 -1.80
C HIS A 43 -17.04 9.33 -1.39
N ARG A 44 -16.90 9.88 -0.19
CA ARG A 44 -15.58 10.29 0.33
C ARG A 44 -14.92 9.13 1.07
N ILE A 45 -13.93 8.49 0.43
CA ILE A 45 -13.09 7.47 1.06
C ILE A 45 -11.67 8.00 1.20
N HIS A 46 -11.13 7.91 2.41
CA HIS A 46 -9.75 8.32 2.70
C HIS A 46 -8.80 7.15 2.47
N GLY A 47 -7.59 7.46 1.98
CA GLY A 47 -6.55 6.47 1.71
C GLY A 47 -6.63 5.84 0.32
N TRP A 48 -5.48 5.33 -0.13
CA TRP A 48 -5.34 4.56 -1.36
C TRP A 48 -5.41 3.06 -1.08
N GLU A 49 -5.80 2.27 -2.08
CA GLU A 49 -5.91 0.80 -1.98
C GLU A 49 -6.92 0.30 -0.94
N VAL A 50 -8.12 0.87 -0.97
CA VAL A 50 -9.23 0.43 -0.13
C VAL A 50 -9.54 -1.03 -0.50
N PRO A 51 -9.30 -2.00 0.41
CA PRO A 51 -9.46 -3.41 0.11
C PRO A 51 -10.94 -3.72 -0.11
N ALA A 52 -11.20 -4.84 -0.77
CA ALA A 52 -12.55 -5.37 -0.75
C ALA A 52 -13.01 -5.57 0.70
N PRO A 53 -14.24 -5.18 1.05
CA PRO A 53 -14.74 -5.42 2.38
C PRO A 53 -14.71 -6.94 2.64
N PRO A 54 -14.33 -7.36 3.86
CA PRO A 54 -14.33 -8.77 4.23
C PRO A 54 -15.71 -9.41 4.01
N GLU A 55 -15.77 -10.73 4.00
CA GLU A 55 -17.07 -11.41 3.97
C GLU A 55 -17.87 -11.09 5.25
N PRO A 56 -19.21 -11.12 5.20
CA PRO A 56 -20.01 -11.04 6.41
C PRO A 56 -19.70 -12.21 7.36
N ARG A 57 -19.97 -12.02 8.66
CA ARG A 57 -19.84 -13.05 9.69
C ARG A 57 -20.50 -14.36 9.21
N GLY A 58 -19.75 -15.45 9.29
CA GLY A 58 -20.17 -16.76 8.79
C GLY A 58 -21.40 -17.31 9.53
N GLN A 59 -22.02 -18.35 8.95
CA GLN A 59 -23.22 -18.98 9.51
C GLN A 59 -23.01 -19.61 10.90
N CYS A 60 -21.76 -19.95 11.25
CA CYS A 60 -21.39 -20.42 12.58
C CYS A 60 -21.60 -19.35 13.67
N GLY A 61 -21.68 -18.07 13.28
CA GLY A 61 -21.87 -16.94 14.21
C GLY A 61 -20.60 -16.51 14.95
N LEU A 62 -19.46 -17.12 14.63
CA LEU A 62 -18.14 -16.84 15.20
C LEU A 62 -17.32 -15.97 14.24
N VAL A 63 -16.29 -15.31 14.79
CA VAL A 63 -15.43 -14.35 14.08
C VAL A 63 -13.97 -14.82 14.15
N GLY A 64 -13.30 -14.86 13.00
CA GLY A 64 -11.88 -15.19 12.91
C GLY A 64 -10.95 -14.05 13.33
N LEU A 65 -9.65 -14.29 13.32
CA LEU A 65 -8.62 -13.28 13.55
C LEU A 65 -7.64 -13.22 12.37
N LYS A 66 -7.34 -12.01 11.88
CA LYS A 66 -6.36 -11.84 10.82
C LYS A 66 -4.97 -12.23 11.29
N ASN A 67 -4.21 -12.89 10.43
CA ASN A 67 -2.80 -13.13 10.63
C ASN A 67 -1.99 -11.92 10.11
N GLY A 68 -1.15 -11.33 10.97
CA GLY A 68 -0.27 -10.19 10.64
C GLY A 68 0.98 -10.58 9.83
N GLY A 69 1.17 -11.87 9.59
CA GLY A 69 2.30 -12.46 8.87
C GLY A 69 2.66 -13.81 9.50
N ALA A 70 2.97 -13.79 10.80
CA ALA A 70 3.40 -14.94 11.59
C ALA A 70 2.69 -15.02 12.96
N THR A 71 1.54 -14.35 13.13
CA THR A 71 0.84 -14.18 14.42
C THR A 71 -0.18 -15.28 14.76
N CYS A 72 -0.19 -16.39 14.03
CA CYS A 72 -1.10 -17.52 14.26
C CYS A 72 -1.01 -18.11 15.68
N TYR A 73 0.14 -18.01 16.35
CA TYR A 73 0.32 -18.41 17.75
C TYR A 73 -0.56 -17.57 18.70
N MET A 74 -0.74 -16.27 18.41
CA MET A 74 -1.66 -15.41 19.17
C MET A 74 -3.10 -15.78 18.88
N ASN A 75 -3.45 -15.91 17.59
CA ASN A 75 -4.83 -16.17 17.16
C ASN A 75 -5.38 -17.46 17.76
N SER A 76 -4.59 -18.54 17.72
CA SER A 76 -4.97 -19.83 18.29
C SER A 76 -5.22 -19.76 19.79
N VAL A 77 -4.36 -19.08 20.57
CA VAL A 77 -4.55 -18.91 22.02
C VAL A 77 -5.75 -18.00 22.33
N LEU A 78 -5.87 -16.84 21.67
CA LEU A 78 -6.95 -15.90 21.91
C LEU A 78 -8.33 -16.51 21.63
N GLN A 79 -8.45 -17.30 20.58
CA GLN A 79 -9.68 -18.03 20.26
C GLN A 79 -10.00 -19.10 21.32
N GLN A 80 -9.00 -19.78 21.88
CA GLN A 80 -9.25 -20.70 23.01
C GLN A 80 -9.73 -19.97 24.24
N LEU A 81 -9.11 -18.84 24.59
CA LEU A 81 -9.54 -18.02 25.73
C LEU A 81 -10.96 -17.48 25.56
N PHE A 82 -11.29 -17.00 24.36
CA PHE A 82 -12.62 -16.49 24.03
C PHE A 82 -13.74 -17.52 24.29
N MET A 83 -13.47 -18.78 24.01
CA MET A 83 -14.44 -19.87 24.15
C MET A 83 -14.57 -20.41 25.58
N VAL A 84 -13.75 -19.93 26.54
CA VAL A 84 -13.90 -20.27 27.96
C VAL A 84 -15.12 -19.55 28.55
N PRO A 85 -16.13 -20.28 29.06
CA PRO A 85 -17.33 -19.66 29.62
C PRO A 85 -17.01 -18.67 30.74
N GLY A 86 -17.60 -17.48 30.66
CA GLY A 86 -17.44 -16.42 31.67
C GLY A 86 -16.15 -15.61 31.58
N LEU A 87 -15.12 -16.07 30.85
CA LEU A 87 -13.84 -15.37 30.72
C LEU A 87 -14.02 -14.03 30.02
N ALA A 88 -14.69 -14.01 28.86
CA ALA A 88 -14.93 -12.77 28.11
C ALA A 88 -15.71 -11.74 28.94
N ALA A 89 -16.73 -12.17 29.69
CA ALA A 89 -17.49 -11.30 30.58
C ALA A 89 -16.63 -10.75 31.74
N ALA A 90 -15.75 -11.58 32.33
CA ALA A 90 -14.85 -11.16 33.38
C ALA A 90 -13.83 -10.12 32.89
N VAL A 91 -13.25 -10.33 31.71
CA VAL A 91 -12.29 -9.39 31.10
C VAL A 91 -12.98 -8.08 30.73
N LEU A 92 -14.14 -8.12 30.08
CA LEU A 92 -14.88 -6.92 29.67
C LEU A 92 -15.42 -6.11 30.87
N SER A 93 -15.84 -6.77 31.94
CA SER A 93 -16.31 -6.09 33.16
C SER A 93 -15.18 -5.53 34.03
N THR A 94 -13.92 -5.77 33.68
CA THR A 94 -12.77 -5.22 34.42
C THR A 94 -12.58 -3.75 34.05
N PRO A 95 -12.68 -2.81 35.01
CA PRO A 95 -12.39 -1.41 34.72
C PRO A 95 -10.92 -1.26 34.38
N ASP A 96 -10.61 -0.54 33.31
CA ASP A 96 -9.24 -0.21 32.96
C ASP A 96 -8.70 0.87 33.92
N PRO A 97 -7.65 0.61 34.70
CA PRO A 97 -7.07 1.61 35.60
C PRO A 97 -6.48 2.82 34.85
N THR A 98 -6.19 2.72 33.55
CA THR A 98 -5.67 3.84 32.75
C THR A 98 -6.76 4.80 32.26
N ALA A 99 -8.03 4.36 32.21
CA ALA A 99 -9.17 5.19 31.80
C ALA A 99 -9.66 6.16 32.90
N THR A 100 -9.27 5.95 34.16
CA THR A 100 -9.81 6.72 35.31
C THR A 100 -8.97 7.94 35.73
N ALA A 101 -7.86 8.22 35.06
CA ALA A 101 -6.96 9.31 35.45
C ALA A 101 -7.08 10.61 34.62
N GLY A 102 -7.94 10.66 33.59
CA GLY A 102 -7.92 11.76 32.59
C GLY A 102 -9.11 12.71 32.52
N ASP A 103 -10.28 12.38 33.07
CA ASP A 103 -11.53 13.06 32.69
C ASP A 103 -12.19 13.89 33.80
N GLU A 104 -11.57 15.03 34.17
CA GLU A 104 -12.32 16.13 34.80
C GLU A 104 -12.19 17.49 34.08
N GLN A 105 -11.43 17.64 32.99
CA GLN A 105 -11.34 18.91 32.25
C GLN A 105 -10.79 18.70 30.83
N ASN A 106 -11.63 18.31 29.84
CA ASN A 106 -11.51 18.72 28.41
C ASN A 106 -12.41 17.90 27.44
N THR A 107 -13.73 17.85 27.66
CA THR A 107 -14.66 17.27 26.68
C THR A 107 -15.31 18.37 25.81
N ALA A 108 -14.52 19.01 24.94
CA ALA A 108 -15.09 19.91 23.92
C ALA A 108 -14.36 19.92 22.55
N THR A 109 -13.30 19.13 22.33
CA THR A 109 -12.52 19.25 21.07
C THR A 109 -12.08 17.95 20.40
N ALA A 110 -12.46 16.77 20.91
CA ALA A 110 -12.04 15.47 20.38
C ALA A 110 -13.02 14.85 19.36
N ALA A 111 -13.51 15.63 18.39
CA ALA A 111 -14.45 15.16 17.36
C ALA A 111 -14.00 15.43 15.91
N THR A 112 -12.72 15.71 15.65
CA THR A 112 -12.30 16.05 14.26
C THR A 112 -10.92 15.52 13.85
N THR A 113 -10.30 14.56 14.55
CA THR A 113 -8.96 14.11 14.12
C THR A 113 -8.68 12.63 14.41
N VAL A 114 -9.40 11.73 13.74
CA VAL A 114 -8.94 10.35 13.52
C VAL A 114 -9.28 9.96 12.09
N ALA A 115 -8.45 10.42 11.13
CA ALA A 115 -8.47 9.97 9.74
C ALA A 115 -7.15 10.31 9.04
N THR A 116 -6.01 9.96 9.63
CA THR A 116 -4.70 10.00 8.94
C THR A 116 -3.75 8.99 9.57
N ALA A 117 -3.80 7.74 9.07
CA ALA A 117 -2.74 6.76 9.24
C ALA A 117 -2.42 6.16 7.88
N ALA A 118 -1.64 6.89 7.06
CA ALA A 118 -0.91 6.39 5.90
C ALA A 118 0.03 7.48 5.34
N SER A 119 1.12 7.78 6.04
CA SER A 119 2.33 8.34 5.42
C SER A 119 3.47 8.33 6.43
N GLY A 120 4.56 7.61 6.11
CA GLY A 120 5.78 7.63 6.90
C GLY A 120 6.49 8.98 6.79
N SER A 121 6.83 9.57 7.92
CA SER A 121 7.92 10.52 8.09
C SER A 121 8.26 10.60 9.58
N SER A 122 9.53 10.32 9.88
CA SER A 122 10.14 10.34 11.21
C SER A 122 10.48 11.78 11.63
N VAL A 123 9.98 12.23 12.79
CA VAL A 123 10.62 13.27 13.61
C VAL A 123 10.37 12.96 15.09
N ASP A 124 11.46 12.91 15.85
CA ASP A 124 11.55 12.77 17.32
C ASP A 124 10.85 13.90 18.09
N GLY A 125 10.29 13.57 19.27
CA GLY A 125 9.90 14.55 20.29
C GLY A 125 8.83 14.03 21.25
N GLY A 126 9.24 13.58 22.44
CA GLY A 126 8.40 12.91 23.43
C GLY A 126 7.33 13.76 24.13
N GLY A 127 6.31 13.05 24.63
CA GLY A 127 5.24 13.54 25.49
C GLY A 127 4.12 12.50 25.57
N SER A 128 4.04 11.78 26.70
CA SER A 128 3.18 10.64 26.97
C SER A 128 1.67 10.95 26.92
N SER A 129 0.93 10.09 26.21
CA SER A 129 -0.53 9.89 26.37
C SER A 129 -0.84 8.39 26.36
N GLU A 130 -0.38 7.68 27.39
CA GLU A 130 -0.53 6.23 27.56
C GLU A 130 -1.90 5.86 28.17
N SER A 131 -3.00 6.10 27.44
CA SER A 131 -4.36 5.74 27.93
C SER A 131 -5.09 4.70 27.07
N GLY A 132 -4.38 3.96 26.21
CA GLY A 132 -4.97 2.95 25.33
C GLY A 132 -4.03 1.83 24.88
N ASP A 133 -2.86 1.69 25.49
CA ASP A 133 -1.80 0.77 25.00
C ASP A 133 -1.62 -0.49 25.85
N GLY A 134 -2.41 -0.68 26.92
CA GLY A 134 -2.28 -1.84 27.81
C GLY A 134 -2.75 -3.16 27.18
N ALA A 135 -2.02 -4.26 27.46
CA ALA A 135 -2.41 -5.61 27.08
C ALA A 135 -3.85 -6.00 27.49
N LEU A 136 -4.33 -5.54 28.65
CA LEU A 136 -5.71 -5.75 29.11
C LEU A 136 -6.71 -5.06 28.18
N TYR A 137 -6.50 -3.78 27.87
CA TYR A 137 -7.37 -3.02 26.97
C TYR A 137 -7.41 -3.64 25.57
N GLN A 138 -6.25 -4.03 25.04
CA GLN A 138 -6.17 -4.70 23.75
C GLN A 138 -6.88 -6.08 23.75
N LEU A 139 -6.77 -6.84 24.85
CA LEU A 139 -7.54 -8.08 25.02
C LEU A 139 -9.05 -7.82 25.08
N GLN A 140 -9.49 -6.78 25.79
CA GLN A 140 -10.90 -6.38 25.83
C GLN A 140 -11.44 -6.03 24.44
N LEU A 141 -10.68 -5.27 23.65
CA LEU A 141 -11.03 -4.95 22.26
C LEU A 141 -11.16 -6.22 21.42
N VAL A 142 -10.19 -7.13 21.49
CA VAL A 142 -10.25 -8.42 20.77
C VAL A 142 -11.50 -9.19 21.14
N LEU A 143 -11.76 -9.42 22.43
CA LEU A 143 -12.90 -10.20 22.90
C LEU A 143 -14.24 -9.54 22.54
N ALA A 144 -14.35 -8.22 22.65
CA ALA A 144 -15.54 -7.47 22.27
C ALA A 144 -15.85 -7.60 20.76
N HIS A 145 -14.83 -7.51 19.91
CA HIS A 145 -14.99 -7.71 18.47
C HIS A 145 -15.37 -9.16 18.16
N LEU A 146 -14.77 -10.16 18.82
CA LEU A 146 -15.17 -11.56 18.65
C LEU A 146 -16.65 -11.79 19.03
N LEU A 147 -17.18 -11.08 20.02
CA LEU A 147 -18.59 -11.13 20.40
C LEU A 147 -19.51 -10.50 19.33
N GLU A 148 -19.25 -9.26 18.91
CA GLU A 148 -20.27 -8.43 18.20
C GLU A 148 -19.95 -8.01 16.75
N LEU A 149 -18.71 -8.19 16.29
CA LEU A 149 -18.28 -7.79 14.95
C LEU A 149 -19.00 -8.55 13.81
N GLN A 150 -19.58 -7.83 12.86
CA GLN A 150 -20.45 -8.38 11.81
C GLN A 150 -19.70 -8.87 10.56
N GLN A 151 -18.39 -8.71 10.54
CA GLN A 151 -17.52 -9.22 9.47
C GLN A 151 -16.89 -10.57 9.84
N GLN A 152 -16.35 -11.27 8.85
CA GLN A 152 -15.79 -12.62 8.99
C GLN A 152 -14.66 -12.71 10.01
N TYR A 153 -13.81 -11.69 10.10
CA TYR A 153 -12.67 -11.67 11.01
C TYR A 153 -12.35 -10.28 11.58
N TYR A 154 -11.71 -10.24 12.75
CA TYR A 154 -11.16 -9.02 13.33
C TYR A 154 -9.66 -8.88 13.03
N VAL A 155 -9.16 -7.65 12.93
CA VAL A 155 -7.74 -7.35 12.74
C VAL A 155 -7.18 -6.75 14.03
N PRO A 156 -6.41 -7.52 14.82
CA PRO A 156 -5.88 -7.04 16.10
C PRO A 156 -4.52 -6.33 15.92
N ASP A 157 -4.46 -5.32 15.05
CA ASP A 157 -3.23 -4.58 14.74
C ASP A 157 -2.66 -3.79 15.93
N GLN A 158 -3.55 -3.19 16.73
CA GLN A 158 -3.19 -2.49 17.97
C GLN A 158 -2.64 -3.44 19.03
N LEU A 159 -3.14 -4.68 19.11
CA LEU A 159 -2.54 -5.70 19.98
C LEU A 159 -1.10 -5.98 19.54
N TRP A 160 -0.82 -6.12 18.24
CA TRP A 160 0.54 -6.39 17.77
C TRP A 160 1.51 -5.24 18.04
N ALA A 161 1.03 -4.00 17.94
CA ALA A 161 1.87 -2.80 18.15
C ALA A 161 2.25 -2.58 19.63
N ASN A 162 1.43 -3.08 20.55
CA ASN A 162 1.50 -2.77 21.98
C ASN A 162 1.83 -3.97 22.87
N PHE A 163 1.56 -5.20 22.42
CA PHE A 163 1.92 -6.39 23.18
C PHE A 163 3.43 -6.63 23.17
N SER A 164 3.99 -6.95 24.33
CA SER A 164 5.42 -7.23 24.49
C SER A 164 5.62 -8.67 24.96
N LEU A 165 6.63 -9.35 24.42
CA LEU A 165 7.06 -10.67 24.87
C LEU A 165 8.48 -10.52 25.43
N TRP A 166 8.69 -10.92 26.69
CA TRP A 166 9.99 -10.77 27.38
C TRP A 166 10.51 -9.32 27.46
N GLY A 167 9.61 -8.35 27.50
CA GLY A 167 9.95 -6.92 27.55
C GLY A 167 10.25 -6.28 26.19
N GLU A 168 10.22 -7.05 25.09
CA GLU A 168 10.40 -6.54 23.73
C GLU A 168 9.07 -6.52 22.97
N LYS A 169 8.86 -5.49 22.14
CA LYS A 169 7.65 -5.40 21.29
C LYS A 169 7.65 -6.53 20.27
N VAL A 170 6.48 -7.14 20.07
CA VAL A 170 6.33 -8.25 19.13
C VAL A 170 6.46 -7.77 17.68
N ASN A 171 7.31 -8.45 16.90
CA ASN A 171 7.32 -8.31 15.44
C ASN A 171 6.25 -9.24 14.82
N PRO A 172 5.22 -8.72 14.12
CA PRO A 172 4.15 -9.55 13.56
C PRO A 172 4.61 -10.56 12.49
N ARG A 173 5.84 -10.41 11.97
CA ARG A 173 6.43 -11.28 10.95
C ARG A 173 7.30 -12.39 11.53
N GLU A 174 7.50 -12.41 12.84
CA GLU A 174 8.27 -13.45 13.53
C GLU A 174 7.35 -14.44 14.22
N GLN A 175 7.67 -15.72 14.09
CA GLN A 175 6.98 -16.75 14.86
C GLN A 175 7.50 -16.79 16.28
N GLN A 176 6.56 -16.94 17.20
CA GLN A 176 6.82 -17.14 18.61
C GLN A 176 6.13 -18.40 19.10
N ASP A 177 6.50 -18.81 20.29
CA ASP A 177 5.91 -19.94 20.97
C ASP A 177 4.51 -19.59 21.53
N ALA A 178 3.51 -20.41 21.20
CA ALA A 178 2.12 -20.17 21.63
C ALA A 178 1.94 -20.28 23.15
N PHE A 179 2.68 -21.15 23.83
CA PHE A 179 2.61 -21.29 25.28
C PHE A 179 3.29 -20.11 25.97
N ALA A 180 4.43 -19.65 25.45
CA ALA A 180 5.08 -18.43 25.94
C ALA A 180 4.15 -17.20 25.84
N PHE A 181 3.44 -17.06 24.73
CA PHE A 181 2.42 -16.01 24.57
C PHE A 181 1.27 -16.16 25.57
N PHE A 182 0.74 -17.38 25.75
CA PHE A 182 -0.32 -17.66 26.73
C PHE A 182 0.08 -17.24 28.15
N GLN A 183 1.29 -17.61 28.59
CA GLN A 183 1.82 -17.24 29.90
C GLN A 183 1.99 -15.71 30.03
N ALA A 184 2.65 -15.09 29.06
CA ALA A 184 2.88 -13.64 29.08
C ALA A 184 1.58 -12.83 29.06
N LEU A 185 0.55 -13.32 28.36
CA LEU A 185 -0.77 -12.70 28.33
C LEU A 185 -1.45 -12.76 29.70
N ILE A 186 -1.38 -13.89 30.40
CA ILE A 186 -1.89 -14.03 31.77
C ILE A 186 -1.18 -13.04 32.70
N ASP A 187 0.16 -13.06 32.69
CA ASP A 187 0.97 -12.24 33.60
C ASP A 187 0.68 -10.74 33.41
N GLN A 188 0.70 -10.25 32.16
CA GLN A 188 0.49 -8.83 31.87
C GLN A 188 -0.94 -8.36 32.13
N THR A 189 -1.95 -9.20 31.84
CA THR A 189 -3.35 -8.82 32.06
C THR A 189 -3.71 -8.82 33.53
N ASP A 190 -3.21 -9.77 34.31
CA ASP A 190 -3.41 -9.82 35.77
C ASP A 190 -2.65 -8.70 36.49
N GLU A 191 -1.43 -8.39 36.05
CA GLU A 191 -0.65 -7.25 36.57
C GLU A 191 -1.38 -5.93 36.33
N GLN A 192 -1.88 -5.70 35.11
CA GLN A 192 -2.66 -4.51 34.76
C GLN A 192 -4.01 -4.46 35.50
N ALA A 193 -4.70 -5.59 35.63
CA ALA A 193 -5.96 -5.67 36.38
C ALA A 193 -5.75 -5.54 37.91
N LYS A 194 -4.51 -5.68 38.40
CA LYS A 194 -4.13 -5.71 39.83
C LYS A 194 -4.92 -6.75 40.63
N ARG A 195 -5.38 -7.81 39.96
CA ARG A 195 -6.18 -8.90 40.53
C ARG A 195 -6.03 -10.14 39.66
N PRO A 196 -6.24 -11.34 40.21
CA PRO A 196 -6.28 -12.56 39.41
C PRO A 196 -7.48 -12.51 38.45
N LEU A 197 -7.24 -12.20 37.18
CA LEU A 197 -8.28 -12.09 36.15
C LEU A 197 -8.28 -13.34 35.28
N LEU A 198 -7.20 -13.58 34.54
CA LEU A 198 -7.00 -14.82 33.78
C LEU A 198 -6.51 -15.94 34.70
N SER A 199 -5.66 -15.65 35.69
CA SER A 199 -5.21 -16.68 36.66
C SER A 199 -6.36 -17.32 37.44
N ALA A 200 -7.48 -16.61 37.63
CA ALA A 200 -8.67 -17.18 38.27
C ALA A 200 -9.23 -18.42 37.52
N PHE A 201 -8.99 -18.51 36.21
CA PHE A 201 -9.46 -19.63 35.37
C PHE A 201 -8.42 -20.73 35.20
N PHE A 202 -7.12 -20.40 35.19
CA PHE A 202 -6.05 -21.32 34.78
C PHE A 202 -5.03 -21.67 35.86
N ARG A 203 -5.03 -20.98 37.02
CA ARG A 203 -4.02 -21.20 38.08
C ARG A 203 -4.26 -22.49 38.85
N GLY A 204 -3.32 -23.43 38.75
CA GLY A 204 -3.17 -24.57 39.64
C GLY A 204 -1.97 -24.39 40.59
N ARG A 205 -1.81 -25.32 41.54
CA ARG A 205 -0.65 -25.36 42.44
C ARG A 205 -0.02 -26.74 42.47
N PHE A 206 1.31 -26.77 42.42
CA PHE A 206 2.10 -27.93 42.76
C PHE A 206 2.44 -27.95 44.24
N LYS A 207 2.72 -29.15 44.74
CA LYS A 207 3.41 -29.40 46.00
C LYS A 207 4.64 -30.23 45.70
N HIS A 208 5.81 -29.60 45.79
CA HIS A 208 7.11 -30.25 45.69
C HIS A 208 7.50 -30.81 47.05
N LEU A 209 7.88 -32.08 47.07
CA LEU A 209 8.28 -32.81 48.26
C LEU A 209 9.71 -33.30 48.06
N ILE A 210 10.61 -32.92 48.96
CA ILE A 210 11.98 -33.42 49.01
C ILE A 210 12.14 -34.20 50.31
N GLU A 211 12.38 -35.51 50.19
CA GLU A 211 12.56 -36.43 51.31
C GLU A 211 13.98 -36.99 51.28
N SER A 212 14.78 -36.74 52.32
CA SER A 212 16.11 -37.35 52.41
C SER A 212 16.02 -38.84 52.76
N GLU A 213 16.85 -39.66 52.14
CA GLU A 213 16.98 -41.09 52.48
C GLU A 213 17.93 -41.34 53.66
N GLN A 214 18.69 -40.31 54.07
CA GLN A 214 19.82 -40.42 55.01
C GLN A 214 19.62 -39.59 56.29
N CYS A 215 18.56 -38.77 56.36
CA CYS A 215 18.20 -37.99 57.54
C CYS A 215 16.69 -37.71 57.57
N GLU A 216 16.14 -37.24 58.69
CA GLU A 216 14.70 -36.93 58.85
C GLU A 216 14.27 -35.60 58.20
N HIS A 217 15.10 -35.01 57.33
CA HIS A 217 14.76 -33.76 56.70
C HIS A 217 13.74 -33.96 55.57
N ARG A 218 12.60 -33.27 55.70
CA ARG A 218 11.53 -33.17 54.71
C ARG A 218 11.27 -31.69 54.41
N CYS A 219 11.29 -31.35 53.13
CA CYS A 219 10.99 -30.00 52.64
C CYS A 219 9.76 -30.07 51.73
N GLU A 220 8.84 -29.13 51.94
CA GLU A 220 7.64 -28.96 51.12
C GLU A 220 7.61 -27.53 50.57
N LEU A 221 7.47 -27.40 49.25
CA LEU A 221 7.38 -26.11 48.56
C LEU A 221 6.14 -26.11 47.67
N GLU A 222 5.31 -25.08 47.79
CA GLU A 222 4.19 -24.84 46.87
C GLU A 222 4.63 -23.91 45.73
N GLU A 223 4.22 -24.22 44.51
CA GLU A 223 4.53 -23.43 43.31
C GLU A 223 3.28 -23.34 42.43
N ASP A 224 2.95 -22.13 41.97
CA ASP A 224 1.84 -21.91 41.04
C ASP A 224 2.19 -22.43 39.64
N PHE A 225 1.19 -22.94 38.92
CA PHE A 225 1.34 -23.29 37.51
C PHE A 225 0.12 -22.89 36.69
N TYR A 226 0.35 -22.59 35.41
CA TYR A 226 -0.70 -22.28 34.43
C TYR A 226 -0.81 -23.35 33.34
N GLY A 227 0.17 -24.25 33.25
CA GLY A 227 0.12 -25.43 32.42
C GLY A 227 1.04 -26.56 32.91
N LEU A 228 0.61 -27.80 32.67
CA LEU A 228 1.39 -29.01 32.99
C LEU A 228 2.28 -29.36 31.80
N HIS A 229 3.60 -29.24 31.98
CA HIS A 229 4.56 -29.51 30.90
C HIS A 229 4.94 -30.99 30.83
N LEU A 230 4.40 -31.71 29.85
CA LEU A 230 4.50 -33.17 29.76
C LEU A 230 5.43 -33.62 28.62
N PRO A 231 6.33 -34.61 28.86
CA PRO A 231 7.18 -35.18 27.82
C PRO A 231 6.37 -36.05 26.86
N VAL A 232 6.56 -35.87 25.55
CA VAL A 232 5.84 -36.65 24.53
C VAL A 232 6.40 -38.05 24.31
N GLN A 233 7.60 -38.34 24.82
CA GLN A 233 8.26 -39.66 24.71
C GLN A 233 7.46 -40.76 25.43
N SER A 234 6.55 -40.42 26.34
CA SER A 234 5.71 -41.37 27.07
C SER A 234 4.60 -42.01 26.21
N GLY A 235 4.30 -41.46 25.03
CA GLY A 235 3.31 -42.01 24.09
C GLY A 235 1.83 -41.76 24.42
N SER A 236 1.47 -41.49 25.68
CA SER A 236 0.11 -41.12 26.08
C SER A 236 0.07 -40.12 27.25
N LEU A 237 -1.05 -39.40 27.38
CA LEU A 237 -1.28 -38.44 28.47
C LEU A 237 -1.17 -39.08 29.86
N GLU A 238 -1.79 -40.25 30.04
CA GLU A 238 -1.79 -40.98 31.31
C GLU A 238 -0.37 -41.44 31.70
N ALA A 239 0.38 -42.00 30.74
CA ALA A 239 1.75 -42.42 30.98
C ALA A 239 2.67 -41.24 31.33
N ALA A 240 2.48 -40.09 30.66
CA ALA A 240 3.22 -38.87 30.95
C ALA A 240 2.92 -38.31 32.34
N LEU A 241 1.65 -38.35 32.78
CA LEU A 241 1.25 -37.95 34.14
C LEU A 241 1.83 -38.86 35.22
N HIS A 242 1.83 -40.18 35.00
CA HIS A 242 2.49 -41.11 35.92
C HIS A 242 4.00 -40.87 36.00
N ALA A 243 4.65 -40.58 34.88
CA ALA A 243 6.07 -40.23 34.87
C ALA A 243 6.33 -38.91 35.63
N PHE A 244 5.45 -37.91 35.47
CA PHE A 244 5.55 -36.62 36.13
C PHE A 244 5.51 -36.72 37.67
N VAL A 245 4.67 -37.61 38.22
CA VAL A 245 4.50 -37.76 39.69
C VAL A 245 5.49 -38.76 40.32
N ARG A 246 6.15 -39.61 39.53
CA ARG A 246 7.04 -40.69 40.02
C ARG A 246 8.20 -40.17 40.88
N GLY A 247 8.65 -38.94 40.64
CA GLY A 247 9.77 -38.29 41.33
C GLY A 247 11.14 -38.76 40.83
N GLU A 248 12.16 -37.98 41.15
CA GLU A 248 13.55 -38.19 40.73
C GLU A 248 14.47 -38.29 41.95
N THR A 249 15.37 -39.27 41.94
CA THR A 249 16.37 -39.43 43.01
C THR A 249 17.57 -38.51 42.75
N MET A 250 17.78 -37.56 43.65
CA MET A 250 18.92 -36.65 43.70
C MET A 250 20.10 -37.35 44.37
N GLN A 251 21.10 -37.77 43.59
CA GLN A 251 22.26 -38.53 44.07
C GLN A 251 23.58 -38.04 43.45
N ALA A 252 24.70 -38.45 44.05
CA ALA A 252 26.06 -38.10 43.63
C ALA A 252 26.27 -36.58 43.47
N ASP A 253 26.73 -36.12 42.30
CA ASP A 253 27.03 -34.70 42.07
C ASP A 253 25.79 -33.79 42.19
N ASN A 254 24.60 -34.34 41.88
CA ASN A 254 23.29 -33.70 41.98
C ASN A 254 22.57 -33.97 43.31
N ALA A 255 23.26 -34.50 44.33
CA ALA A 255 22.69 -34.73 45.65
C ALA A 255 22.20 -33.43 46.33
N TYR A 256 21.13 -33.54 47.11
CA TYR A 256 20.48 -32.40 47.76
C TYR A 256 21.34 -31.83 48.89
N SER A 257 21.50 -30.50 48.95
CA SER A 257 22.21 -29.82 50.04
C SER A 257 21.25 -29.59 51.20
N CYS A 258 21.34 -30.42 52.24
CA CYS A 258 20.46 -30.33 53.40
C CYS A 258 20.91 -29.24 54.38
N GLU A 259 20.11 -28.18 54.53
CA GLU A 259 20.38 -27.07 55.45
C GLU A 259 20.40 -27.52 56.92
N ARG A 260 19.55 -28.50 57.31
CA ARG A 260 19.52 -29.06 58.68
C ARG A 260 20.75 -29.91 59.03
N CYS A 261 21.47 -30.39 58.02
CA CYS A 261 22.72 -31.15 58.18
C CYS A 261 23.97 -30.29 57.91
N GLY A 262 23.84 -28.95 57.95
CA GLY A 262 24.95 -28.03 57.72
C GLY A 262 25.42 -27.99 56.26
N ASN A 263 24.49 -28.00 55.30
CA ASN A 263 24.74 -28.02 53.85
C ASN A 263 25.51 -29.25 53.35
N ARG A 264 25.40 -30.36 54.07
CA ARG A 264 25.91 -31.65 53.60
C ARG A 264 25.05 -32.15 52.44
N LYS A 265 25.71 -32.64 51.38
CA LYS A 265 25.06 -33.35 50.27
C LYS A 265 24.52 -34.70 50.75
N VAL A 266 23.21 -34.90 50.63
CA VAL A 266 22.48 -36.12 50.99
C VAL A 266 21.70 -36.65 49.79
N THR A 267 21.56 -37.97 49.69
CA THR A 267 20.63 -38.56 48.74
C THR A 267 19.20 -38.22 49.16
N ALA A 268 18.41 -37.69 48.23
CA ALA A 268 17.03 -37.30 48.48
C ALA A 268 16.14 -37.63 47.29
N LEU A 269 14.88 -37.93 47.56
CA LEU A 269 13.86 -38.14 46.56
C LEU A 269 13.04 -36.85 46.38
N ARG A 270 13.07 -36.26 45.19
CA ARG A 270 12.27 -35.09 44.83
C ARG A 270 11.02 -35.55 44.07
N ARG A 271 9.84 -35.27 44.60
CA ARG A 271 8.54 -35.57 43.99
C ARG A 271 7.76 -34.28 43.76
N THR A 272 6.98 -34.25 42.68
CA THR A 272 6.02 -33.18 42.41
C THR A 272 4.63 -33.78 42.36
N ARG A 273 3.70 -33.22 43.12
CA ARG A 273 2.27 -33.61 43.10
C ARG A 273 1.40 -32.39 42.87
N ILE A 274 0.19 -32.62 42.38
CA ILE A 274 -0.79 -31.53 42.20
C ILE A 274 -1.48 -31.26 43.53
N ALA A 275 -1.37 -30.04 44.03
CA ALA A 275 -2.04 -29.58 45.25
C ALA A 275 -3.47 -29.11 44.95
N SER A 276 -3.64 -28.22 43.98
CA SER A 276 -4.95 -27.72 43.55
C SER A 276 -5.06 -27.65 42.04
N LEU A 277 -6.23 -28.01 41.51
CA LEU A 277 -6.54 -28.03 40.09
C LEU A 277 -7.35 -26.77 39.67
N PRO A 278 -7.04 -26.15 38.51
CA PRO A 278 -7.78 -24.99 37.99
C PRO A 278 -9.11 -25.36 37.35
N PRO A 279 -10.09 -24.44 37.23
CA PRO A 279 -11.31 -24.66 36.47
C PRO A 279 -11.07 -25.13 35.02
N VAL A 280 -10.10 -24.51 34.34
CA VAL A 280 -9.62 -24.92 33.01
C VAL A 280 -8.13 -25.26 33.12
N LEU A 281 -7.79 -26.50 32.80
CA LEU A 281 -6.43 -27.03 32.86
C LEU A 281 -5.80 -27.06 31.48
N CYS A 282 -4.59 -26.49 31.37
CA CYS A 282 -3.77 -26.58 30.17
C CYS A 282 -2.69 -27.66 30.32
N PHE A 283 -2.62 -28.62 29.40
CA PHE A 283 -1.45 -29.48 29.23
C PHE A 283 -0.59 -28.95 28.09
N HIS A 284 0.69 -28.73 28.36
CA HIS A 284 1.68 -28.33 27.38
C HIS A 284 2.55 -29.52 26.99
N LEU A 285 2.45 -29.96 25.75
CA LEU A 285 3.21 -31.11 25.24
C LEU A 285 4.59 -30.64 24.78
N LYS A 286 5.65 -31.09 25.47
CA LYS A 286 7.05 -30.74 25.19
C LYS A 286 7.52 -31.34 23.85
N ARG A 287 7.05 -30.78 22.74
CA ARG A 287 7.39 -31.19 21.38
C ARG A 287 8.58 -30.44 20.80
N PHE A 288 8.96 -29.29 21.35
CA PHE A 288 10.12 -28.54 20.90
C PHE A 288 11.33 -28.81 21.78
N ASP A 289 12.47 -28.99 21.13
CA ASP A 289 13.78 -29.22 21.75
C ASP A 289 14.87 -28.55 20.91
N TYR A 290 16.13 -28.62 21.33
CA TYR A 290 17.26 -28.04 20.60
C TYR A 290 18.32 -29.11 20.29
N ASP A 291 18.61 -29.29 19.00
CA ASP A 291 19.70 -30.15 18.57
C ASP A 291 21.03 -29.36 18.68
N TRP A 292 21.71 -29.53 19.81
CA TRP A 292 22.99 -28.87 20.09
C TRP A 292 24.10 -29.23 19.10
N LEU A 293 24.05 -30.43 18.49
CA LEU A 293 25.06 -30.85 17.51
C LEU A 293 24.85 -30.11 16.18
N ARG A 294 23.60 -29.87 15.80
CA ARG A 294 23.25 -29.17 14.54
C ARG A 294 23.06 -27.67 14.71
N GLY A 295 22.99 -27.18 15.95
CA GLY A 295 22.72 -25.77 16.25
C GLY A 295 21.36 -25.31 15.74
N GLN A 296 20.34 -26.16 15.82
CA GLN A 296 19.00 -25.89 15.26
C GLN A 296 17.88 -26.38 16.18
N PRO A 297 16.73 -25.68 16.21
CA PRO A 297 15.57 -26.14 16.96
C PRO A 297 14.96 -27.38 16.27
N LEU A 298 14.49 -28.32 17.09
CA LEU A 298 13.92 -29.60 16.67
C LEU A 298 12.47 -29.72 17.16
N LYS A 299 11.61 -30.31 16.32
CA LYS A 299 10.25 -30.69 16.70
C LYS A 299 10.12 -32.21 16.76
N SER A 300 9.50 -32.70 17.82
CA SER A 300 9.11 -34.09 18.02
C SER A 300 7.70 -34.35 17.47
N ASP A 301 7.66 -35.01 16.32
CA ASP A 301 6.43 -35.48 15.68
C ASP A 301 6.03 -36.89 16.15
N LEU A 302 6.52 -37.34 17.32
CA LEU A 302 6.15 -38.63 17.90
C LEU A 302 4.64 -38.71 18.13
N TYR A 303 4.11 -39.93 17.98
CA TYR A 303 2.73 -40.25 18.32
C TYR A 303 2.50 -40.04 19.82
N PHE A 304 1.46 -39.30 20.18
CA PHE A 304 1.04 -39.07 21.55
C PHE A 304 -0.49 -39.01 21.63
N SER A 305 -1.10 -39.98 22.30
CA SER A 305 -2.56 -40.04 22.46
C SER A 305 -3.04 -39.38 23.75
N PHE A 306 -4.24 -38.82 23.70
CA PHE A 306 -4.90 -38.21 24.87
C PHE A 306 -6.41 -38.45 24.80
N PRO A 307 -7.06 -38.78 25.94
CA PRO A 307 -8.48 -39.12 25.98
C PRO A 307 -9.38 -37.86 25.99
N ARG A 308 -10.64 -38.00 25.59
CA ARG A 308 -11.63 -36.92 25.73
C ARG A 308 -11.97 -36.57 27.17
N ARG A 309 -11.86 -37.54 28.08
CA ARG A 309 -12.08 -37.36 29.51
C ARG A 309 -10.88 -37.90 30.27
N VAL A 310 -10.40 -37.14 31.26
CA VAL A 310 -9.26 -37.52 32.09
C VAL A 310 -9.63 -37.37 33.56
N GLU A 311 -9.21 -38.34 34.37
CA GLU A 311 -9.35 -38.32 35.82
C GLU A 311 -7.99 -37.98 36.45
N LEU A 312 -7.94 -36.92 37.25
CA LEU A 312 -6.69 -36.42 37.84
C LEU A 312 -6.50 -36.77 39.30
N GLY A 313 -7.50 -37.39 39.94
CA GLY A 313 -7.46 -37.80 41.34
C GLY A 313 -6.19 -38.56 41.75
N PRO A 314 -5.73 -39.57 40.97
CA PRO A 314 -4.53 -40.35 41.30
C PRO A 314 -3.22 -39.55 41.36
N PHE A 315 -3.19 -38.35 40.78
CA PHE A 315 -1.99 -37.50 40.69
C PHE A 315 -2.00 -36.36 41.74
N MET A 316 -3.06 -36.25 42.53
CA MET A 316 -3.21 -35.24 43.58
C MET A 316 -2.47 -35.62 44.88
N ALA A 317 -2.04 -34.61 45.64
CA ALA A 317 -1.33 -34.80 46.91
C ALA A 317 -2.18 -35.52 47.98
N SER A 318 -3.50 -35.35 47.97
CA SER A 318 -4.46 -35.92 48.93
C SER A 318 -4.63 -37.44 48.81
N ALA A 319 -4.37 -38.04 47.65
CA ALA A 319 -4.57 -39.48 47.41
C ALA A 319 -3.57 -40.38 48.18
N ALA A 320 -2.42 -39.85 48.61
CA ALA A 320 -1.36 -40.61 49.25
C ALA A 320 -1.43 -40.68 50.79
N GLY A 321 -2.29 -39.87 51.42
CA GLY A 321 -2.49 -39.89 52.88
C GLY A 321 -3.32 -41.07 53.38
N ALA A 322 -3.94 -41.84 52.48
CA ALA A 322 -4.83 -42.95 52.82
C ALA A 322 -4.11 -44.31 53.03
N SER A 323 -2.80 -44.40 52.76
CA SER A 323 -2.06 -45.67 52.76
C SER A 323 -0.87 -45.75 53.72
N SER A 324 -0.88 -44.98 54.82
CA SER A 324 0.02 -45.18 55.96
C SER A 324 -0.79 -45.11 57.25
N GLY A 325 -1.18 -46.27 57.77
CA GLY A 325 -1.73 -46.37 59.11
C GLY A 325 -0.61 -46.20 60.13
N ASP A 326 -0.65 -45.11 60.90
CA ASP A 326 -0.04 -45.06 62.23
C ASP A 326 -0.88 -44.17 63.15
N SER A 327 -1.03 -44.65 64.38
CA SER A 327 -2.04 -44.21 65.35
C SER A 327 -1.54 -43.05 66.24
N ALA A 328 -2.47 -42.13 66.53
CA ALA A 328 -2.70 -41.40 67.79
C ALA A 328 -1.66 -40.39 68.34
N SER A 329 -2.05 -39.10 68.36
CA SER A 329 -2.23 -38.30 69.59
C SER A 329 -2.86 -36.93 69.26
N ASP A 330 -4.20 -36.83 69.40
CA ASP A 330 -4.97 -35.61 69.12
C ASP A 330 -4.91 -34.60 70.28
N GLY A 331 -4.63 -33.34 69.95
CA GLY A 331 -4.87 -32.16 70.79
C GLY A 331 -6.00 -31.28 70.21
N PRO A 332 -6.68 -30.43 71.01
CA PRO A 332 -7.98 -29.84 70.64
C PRO A 332 -7.96 -28.74 69.56
N GLN A 333 -6.80 -28.40 68.98
CA GLN A 333 -6.66 -27.32 67.99
C GLN A 333 -6.70 -27.80 66.53
N GLN A 334 -6.72 -29.11 66.26
CA GLN A 334 -6.74 -29.67 64.89
C GLN A 334 -8.15 -29.93 64.30
N GLN A 335 -9.23 -29.65 65.05
CA GLN A 335 -10.59 -29.90 64.56
C GLN A 335 -11.09 -28.88 63.52
N GLN A 336 -10.64 -27.62 63.56
CA GLN A 336 -11.03 -26.62 62.55
C GLN A 336 -10.27 -26.74 61.22
N GLN A 337 -9.05 -27.32 61.21
CA GLN A 337 -8.30 -27.62 59.99
C GLN A 337 -8.82 -28.89 59.28
N LYS A 338 -9.22 -29.92 60.04
CA LYS A 338 -9.83 -31.14 59.47
C LYS A 338 -11.16 -30.89 58.75
N GLU A 339 -11.95 -29.88 59.16
CA GLU A 339 -13.21 -29.53 58.49
C GLU A 339 -13.00 -28.78 57.15
N GLN A 340 -11.91 -28.00 57.01
CA GLN A 340 -11.53 -27.37 55.74
C GLN A 340 -10.87 -28.37 54.77
N GLU A 341 -10.02 -29.27 55.27
CA GLU A 341 -9.42 -30.36 54.46
C GLU A 341 -10.47 -31.38 53.98
N MET A 342 -11.53 -31.63 54.76
CA MET A 342 -12.66 -32.48 54.34
C MET A 342 -13.51 -31.85 53.21
N GLN A 343 -13.55 -30.52 53.07
CA GLN A 343 -14.25 -29.84 51.97
C GLN A 343 -13.40 -29.79 50.69
N GLU A 344 -12.07 -29.72 50.77
CA GLU A 344 -11.17 -29.83 49.61
C GLU A 344 -11.12 -31.25 49.02
N GLN A 345 -11.35 -32.28 49.84
CA GLN A 345 -11.38 -33.69 49.41
C GLN A 345 -12.60 -34.07 48.55
N GLN A 346 -13.61 -33.21 48.40
CA GLN A 346 -14.83 -33.46 47.61
C GLN A 346 -14.84 -32.79 46.23
N GLN A 347 -13.74 -32.17 45.79
CA GLN A 347 -13.73 -31.54 44.47
C GLN A 347 -13.71 -32.60 43.34
N PRO A 348 -14.57 -32.47 42.30
CA PRO A 348 -14.55 -33.37 41.16
C PRO A 348 -13.20 -33.26 40.44
N SER A 349 -12.50 -34.39 40.33
CA SER A 349 -11.18 -34.51 39.69
C SER A 349 -11.27 -34.91 38.21
N ASN A 350 -12.47 -34.92 37.64
CA ASN A 350 -12.74 -35.29 36.27
C ASN A 350 -12.76 -34.05 35.35
N TYR A 351 -12.17 -34.21 34.17
CA TYR A 351 -11.92 -33.16 33.21
C TYR A 351 -12.29 -33.60 31.80
N ASN A 352 -12.97 -32.76 31.03
CA ASN A 352 -13.31 -33.00 29.63
C ASN A 352 -12.46 -32.14 28.69
N LEU A 353 -12.06 -32.70 27.55
CA LEU A 353 -11.36 -32.00 26.48
C LEU A 353 -12.29 -30.95 25.88
N VAL A 354 -11.83 -29.70 25.85
CA VAL A 354 -12.58 -28.55 25.31
C VAL A 354 -11.83 -27.83 24.20
N GLY A 355 -10.51 -27.99 24.13
CA GLY A 355 -9.70 -27.32 23.13
C GLY A 355 -8.38 -28.04 22.86
N VAL A 356 -7.92 -27.96 21.61
CA VAL A 356 -6.62 -28.45 21.16
C VAL A 356 -5.97 -27.38 20.29
N VAL A 357 -4.82 -26.86 20.71
CA VAL A 357 -3.97 -26.03 19.87
C VAL A 357 -3.03 -26.94 19.11
N ILE A 358 -3.07 -26.90 17.78
CA ILE A 358 -2.25 -27.72 16.90
C ILE A 358 -1.13 -26.85 16.33
N HIS A 359 0.09 -27.41 16.28
CA HIS A 359 1.22 -26.83 15.56
C HIS A 359 1.55 -27.70 14.33
N SER A 360 1.51 -27.09 13.15
CA SER A 360 1.86 -27.70 11.87
C SER A 360 3.15 -27.11 11.30
N GLY A 361 4.17 -27.94 11.06
CA GLY A 361 5.44 -27.51 10.48
C GLY A 361 6.65 -27.81 11.38
N LYS A 362 7.76 -27.15 11.09
CA LYS A 362 9.07 -27.32 11.75
C LYS A 362 9.17 -26.44 13.00
N ALA A 363 10.18 -26.68 13.84
CA ALA A 363 10.38 -25.90 15.06
C ALA A 363 10.71 -24.42 14.82
N SER A 364 11.43 -24.09 13.75
CA SER A 364 11.76 -22.70 13.39
C SER A 364 10.71 -22.00 12.52
N ALA A 365 9.73 -22.74 12.00
CA ALA A 365 8.69 -22.23 11.13
C ALA A 365 7.55 -23.25 11.03
N GLY A 366 6.34 -22.80 11.32
CA GLY A 366 5.13 -23.61 11.24
C GLY A 366 3.87 -22.76 11.19
N HIS A 367 2.78 -23.29 11.70
CA HIS A 367 1.47 -22.65 11.71
C HIS A 367 0.64 -23.20 12.86
N TYR A 368 0.01 -22.31 13.62
CA TYR A 368 -0.86 -22.66 14.74
C TYR A 368 -2.33 -22.47 14.38
N TYR A 369 -3.17 -23.41 14.80
CA TYR A 369 -4.63 -23.30 14.70
C TYR A 369 -5.27 -24.07 15.87
N SER A 370 -6.56 -23.81 16.14
CA SER A 370 -7.26 -24.40 17.28
C SER A 370 -8.48 -25.21 16.88
N LEU A 371 -8.65 -26.37 17.51
CA LEU A 371 -9.91 -27.09 17.57
C LEU A 371 -10.58 -26.74 18.89
N VAL A 372 -11.82 -26.28 18.86
CA VAL A 372 -12.52 -25.78 20.06
C VAL A 372 -13.94 -26.28 20.13
N ARG A 373 -14.38 -26.69 21.32
CA ARG A 373 -15.75 -27.12 21.60
C ARG A 373 -16.63 -25.92 21.92
N GLU A 374 -17.80 -25.84 21.30
CA GLU A 374 -18.84 -24.88 21.64
C GLU A 374 -19.44 -25.21 23.00
N ARG A 375 -19.53 -24.19 23.88
CA ARG A 375 -20.01 -24.35 25.25
C ARG A 375 -21.31 -23.61 25.52
N ARG A 376 -21.84 -22.89 24.53
CA ARG A 376 -23.15 -22.27 24.64
C ARG A 376 -24.27 -23.32 24.62
N PRO A 377 -25.31 -23.15 25.46
CA PRO A 377 -26.33 -24.17 25.69
C PRO A 377 -27.24 -24.44 24.47
N ASP A 378 -27.23 -23.57 23.47
CA ASP A 378 -28.01 -23.67 22.23
C ASP A 378 -27.44 -24.69 21.23
N LYS A 379 -26.15 -25.06 21.35
CA LYS A 379 -25.47 -26.02 20.47
C LYS A 379 -24.54 -26.96 21.26
N PRO A 380 -25.09 -27.92 22.03
CA PRO A 380 -24.25 -28.89 22.73
C PRO A 380 -23.44 -29.73 21.73
N ASP A 381 -22.15 -29.89 22.00
CA ASP A 381 -21.21 -30.77 21.29
C ASP A 381 -20.79 -30.38 19.86
N ALA A 382 -21.01 -29.13 19.45
CA ALA A 382 -20.44 -28.61 18.20
C ALA A 382 -18.93 -28.33 18.37
N TRP A 383 -18.13 -28.71 17.38
CA TRP A 383 -16.69 -28.41 17.33
C TRP A 383 -16.36 -27.48 16.17
N PHE A 384 -15.38 -26.62 16.39
CA PHE A 384 -14.92 -25.66 15.38
C PHE A 384 -13.41 -25.75 15.19
N LYS A 385 -12.97 -25.75 13.93
CA LYS A 385 -11.59 -25.52 13.52
C LYS A 385 -11.42 -24.04 13.25
N MET A 386 -10.72 -23.36 14.15
CA MET A 386 -10.41 -21.94 14.12
C MET A 386 -9.00 -21.75 13.57
N ASN A 387 -8.92 -21.34 12.31
CA ASN A 387 -7.68 -21.20 11.56
C ASN A 387 -7.54 -19.76 11.05
N ASP A 388 -7.01 -18.89 11.90
CA ASP A 388 -6.92 -17.44 11.65
C ASP A 388 -8.29 -16.85 11.26
N GLN A 389 -8.44 -16.42 10.01
CA GLN A 389 -9.65 -15.75 9.51
C GLN A 389 -10.79 -16.74 9.26
N THR A 390 -10.48 -18.03 9.08
CA THR A 390 -11.46 -19.05 8.72
C THR A 390 -11.88 -19.86 9.93
N ILE A 391 -13.20 -20.01 10.09
CA ILE A 391 -13.79 -20.85 11.13
C ILE A 391 -14.72 -21.85 10.45
N GLU A 392 -14.40 -23.12 10.63
CA GLU A 392 -15.14 -24.24 10.05
C GLU A 392 -15.76 -25.07 11.15
N GLN A 393 -17.04 -25.42 11.01
CA GLN A 393 -17.65 -26.40 11.89
C GLN A 393 -17.17 -27.79 11.50
N ILE A 394 -16.71 -28.57 12.47
CA ILE A 394 -16.22 -29.94 12.30
C ILE A 394 -16.98 -30.89 13.21
N ASP A 395 -17.05 -32.15 12.81
CA ASP A 395 -17.47 -33.24 13.69
C ASP A 395 -16.21 -33.91 14.24
N LEU A 396 -15.92 -33.67 15.52
CA LEU A 396 -14.71 -34.19 16.14
C LEU A 396 -14.92 -35.66 16.49
N THR A 397 -14.75 -36.55 15.51
CA THR A 397 -14.69 -38.02 15.71
C THR A 397 -13.33 -38.44 16.26
N ASP A 398 -13.23 -39.64 16.85
CA ASP A 398 -11.94 -40.15 17.37
C ASP A 398 -10.91 -40.35 16.24
N GLN A 399 -11.36 -40.72 15.03
CA GLN A 399 -10.50 -40.81 13.86
C GLN A 399 -9.93 -39.45 13.44
N LEU A 400 -10.76 -38.40 13.44
CA LEU A 400 -10.32 -37.04 13.13
C LEU A 400 -9.33 -36.53 14.18
N LEU A 401 -9.62 -36.79 15.46
CA LEU A 401 -8.76 -36.40 16.57
C LEU A 401 -7.38 -37.08 16.46
N GLU A 402 -7.35 -38.37 16.16
CA GLU A 402 -6.09 -39.09 15.93
C GLU A 402 -5.32 -38.53 14.72
N SER A 403 -6.01 -38.31 13.59
CA SER A 403 -5.36 -37.86 12.35
C SER A 403 -4.85 -36.41 12.41
N GLU A 404 -5.56 -35.52 13.11
CA GLU A 404 -5.21 -34.08 13.18
C GLU A 404 -4.33 -33.74 14.39
N ALA A 405 -4.34 -34.54 15.48
CA ALA A 405 -3.75 -34.10 16.75
C ALA A 405 -2.71 -35.04 17.38
N PHE A 406 -2.70 -36.34 17.10
CA PHE A 406 -1.79 -37.27 17.82
C PHE A 406 -0.36 -37.29 17.27
N GLY A 407 -0.17 -36.94 15.99
CA GLY A 407 1.13 -37.01 15.31
C GLY A 407 1.47 -38.42 14.80
N GLY A 408 2.76 -38.77 14.80
CA GLY A 408 3.25 -40.07 14.34
C GLY A 408 3.30 -40.23 12.82
N THR A 409 3.39 -41.48 12.35
CA THR A 409 3.43 -41.82 10.93
C THR A 409 2.07 -42.31 10.41
N PHE A 410 1.87 -42.21 9.09
CA PHE A 410 0.68 -42.70 8.41
C PHE A 410 1.03 -43.24 7.01
N GLN A 411 0.21 -44.15 6.51
CA GLN A 411 0.35 -44.64 5.14
C GLN A 411 -0.39 -43.71 4.18
N SER A 412 0.33 -43.12 3.23
CA SER A 412 -0.25 -42.27 2.19
C SER A 412 -0.83 -43.12 1.07
N THR A 413 -2.11 -42.92 0.75
CA THR A 413 -2.80 -43.57 -0.38
C THR A 413 -2.81 -42.72 -1.66
N GLU A 414 -2.16 -41.54 -1.65
CA GLU A 414 -2.14 -40.64 -2.82
C GLU A 414 -1.25 -41.13 -3.97
N ASN A 415 -0.34 -42.07 -3.69
CA ASN A 415 0.56 -42.67 -4.68
C ASN A 415 0.18 -44.14 -4.96
N PHE A 416 0.47 -44.66 -6.16
CA PHE A 416 0.24 -46.06 -6.55
C PHE A 416 1.01 -47.10 -5.70
N LEU A 417 1.91 -46.66 -4.82
CA LEU A 417 2.64 -47.48 -3.85
C LEU A 417 2.45 -46.89 -2.43
N PRO A 418 2.15 -47.72 -1.41
CA PRO A 418 1.99 -47.24 -0.04
C PRO A 418 3.33 -46.70 0.49
N GLU A 419 3.37 -45.40 0.78
CA GLU A 419 4.52 -44.69 1.33
C GLU A 419 4.22 -44.27 2.77
N GLU A 420 5.09 -44.60 3.72
CA GLU A 420 4.98 -44.15 5.11
C GLU A 420 5.44 -42.69 5.22
N ARG A 421 4.53 -41.80 5.61
CA ARG A 421 4.79 -40.36 5.80
C ARG A 421 4.65 -39.97 7.26
N LYS A 422 5.39 -38.93 7.67
CA LYS A 422 5.29 -38.33 9.02
C LYS A 422 4.22 -37.24 9.02
N ARG A 423 3.39 -37.21 10.06
CA ARG A 423 2.48 -36.09 10.34
C ARG A 423 3.30 -34.97 10.97
N TYR A 424 3.56 -33.91 10.22
CA TYR A 424 4.23 -32.70 10.73
C TYR A 424 3.27 -31.76 11.46
N TRP A 425 2.02 -32.16 11.68
CA TRP A 425 1.02 -31.49 12.51
C TRP A 425 0.66 -32.36 13.72
N SER A 426 0.61 -31.74 14.89
CA SER A 426 0.26 -32.43 16.14
C SER A 426 -0.15 -31.43 17.22
N ALA A 427 -0.89 -31.91 18.21
CA ALA A 427 -1.30 -31.13 19.37
C ALA A 427 -0.09 -30.60 20.12
N TYR A 428 -0.15 -29.32 20.48
CA TYR A 428 0.86 -28.62 21.24
C TYR A 428 0.36 -28.25 22.64
N MET A 429 -0.86 -27.70 22.73
CA MET A 429 -1.54 -27.40 23.99
C MET A 429 -2.92 -28.08 24.02
N LEU A 430 -3.27 -28.69 25.14
CA LEU A 430 -4.58 -29.31 25.37
C LEU A 430 -5.30 -28.55 26.49
N PHE A 431 -6.52 -28.11 26.23
CA PHE A 431 -7.38 -27.46 27.21
C PHE A 431 -8.46 -28.43 27.66
N TYR A 432 -8.52 -28.64 28.98
CA TYR A 432 -9.51 -29.46 29.63
C TYR A 432 -10.30 -28.63 30.65
N GLU A 433 -11.60 -28.84 30.75
CA GLU A 433 -12.46 -28.18 31.73
C GLU A 433 -13.03 -29.17 32.74
N ARG A 434 -13.07 -28.76 34.01
CA ARG A 434 -13.55 -29.58 35.11
C ARG A 434 -15.05 -29.87 35.02
N ASP A 435 -15.45 -31.10 35.36
CA ASP A 435 -16.86 -31.47 35.50
C ASP A 435 -17.54 -30.64 36.60
N SER A 436 -18.75 -30.16 36.32
CA SER A 436 -19.61 -29.54 37.35
C SER A 436 -20.10 -30.62 38.33
N PRO A 437 -20.17 -30.36 39.65
CA PRO A 437 -20.47 -31.36 40.68
C PRO A 437 -21.96 -31.79 40.77
N SER A 438 -22.64 -32.03 39.65
CA SER A 438 -24.05 -32.45 39.66
C SER A 438 -24.52 -33.11 38.35
N GLN A 439 -24.03 -34.32 38.03
CA GLN A 439 -24.68 -35.25 37.08
C GLN A 439 -24.32 -36.75 37.33
N SER A 440 -24.25 -37.21 38.59
CA SER A 440 -23.94 -38.63 38.88
C SER A 440 -24.85 -39.27 39.93
N SER A 441 -26.16 -39.05 39.82
CA SER A 441 -27.16 -39.85 40.55
C SER A 441 -28.55 -39.69 39.94
N GLN A 442 -28.78 -40.28 38.76
CA GLN A 442 -30.13 -40.63 38.30
C GLN A 442 -30.09 -41.59 37.08
N GLN A 443 -29.58 -42.81 37.28
CA GLN A 443 -29.99 -43.96 36.46
C GLN A 443 -29.98 -45.22 37.33
N GLN A 444 -31.12 -45.50 37.98
CA GLN A 444 -31.69 -46.84 38.25
C GLN A 444 -32.82 -46.72 39.28
N SER A 445 -34.06 -46.59 38.81
CA SER A 445 -35.22 -47.33 39.33
C SER A 445 -36.47 -46.95 38.54
N SER A 446 -37.06 -47.96 37.91
CA SER A 446 -38.37 -47.96 37.30
C SER A 446 -39.45 -48.01 38.38
N GLY A 447 -40.45 -47.13 38.28
CA GLY A 447 -41.64 -47.16 39.13
C GLY A 447 -42.35 -45.81 39.12
N GLY A 448 -43.44 -45.70 38.36
CA GLY A 448 -44.08 -44.43 38.07
C GLY A 448 -44.69 -43.71 39.27
N THR A 449 -44.66 -42.38 39.24
CA THR A 449 -45.76 -41.43 39.52
C THR A 449 -45.28 -40.04 39.01
N GLN A 450 -46.20 -39.23 38.49
CA GLN A 450 -46.00 -37.97 37.75
C GLN A 450 -45.09 -36.93 38.43
N PRO A 451 -44.36 -36.07 37.67
CA PRO A 451 -43.67 -34.92 38.24
C PRO A 451 -44.61 -33.70 38.34
N LEU A 452 -44.72 -33.16 39.56
CA LEU A 452 -45.25 -31.83 39.84
C LEU A 452 -44.24 -30.77 39.36
N LEU A 453 -44.76 -29.82 38.58
CA LEU A 453 -44.10 -28.57 38.17
C LEU A 453 -43.74 -27.74 39.41
N LEU A 454 -42.47 -27.30 39.49
CA LEU A 454 -42.01 -26.22 40.34
C LEU A 454 -41.51 -25.09 39.45
N GLU A 455 -41.89 -23.89 39.87
CA GLU A 455 -42.19 -22.71 39.08
C GLU A 455 -40.98 -21.92 38.57
N ASP A 456 -41.19 -21.26 37.44
CA ASP A 456 -40.35 -20.21 36.85
C ASP A 456 -40.19 -18.99 37.78
N PRO A 457 -39.01 -18.36 37.89
CA PRO A 457 -38.90 -17.01 38.42
C PRO A 457 -39.36 -15.98 37.36
N ALA A 458 -40.62 -15.59 37.51
CA ALA A 458 -41.24 -14.28 37.25
C ALA A 458 -40.68 -13.36 36.15
N SER A 459 -41.48 -13.23 35.10
CA SER A 459 -41.59 -12.06 34.20
C SER A 459 -41.75 -10.73 34.96
N PRO A 460 -41.27 -9.60 34.43
CA PRO A 460 -41.50 -8.28 35.02
C PRO A 460 -42.99 -7.87 34.94
N PRO A 461 -43.49 -7.03 35.88
CA PRO A 461 -44.89 -6.67 35.96
C PRO A 461 -45.33 -5.76 34.78
N PRO A 462 -46.62 -5.78 34.40
CA PRO A 462 -47.14 -4.94 33.33
C PRO A 462 -47.16 -3.45 33.74
N PRO A 463 -47.06 -2.51 32.78
CA PRO A 463 -47.14 -1.08 33.06
C PRO A 463 -48.54 -0.70 33.58
N PRO A 464 -48.66 0.34 34.43
CA PRO A 464 -49.95 0.77 34.96
C PRO A 464 -50.86 1.32 33.85
N PRO A 465 -52.19 1.20 33.99
CA PRO A 465 -53.14 1.61 32.96
C PRO A 465 -53.18 3.13 32.81
N MET A 466 -53.12 3.59 31.55
CA MET A 466 -53.35 4.98 31.19
C MET A 466 -54.75 5.44 31.62
N PRO A 467 -54.91 6.64 32.20
CA PRO A 467 -56.23 7.21 32.46
C PRO A 467 -56.94 7.56 31.14
N LYS A 468 -58.21 7.16 31.07
CA LYS A 468 -59.09 7.28 29.90
C LYS A 468 -59.26 8.73 29.46
N GLN A 469 -59.22 8.94 28.14
CA GLN A 469 -59.61 10.18 27.48
C GLN A 469 -61.05 10.59 27.85
N GLN A 470 -61.21 11.82 28.33
CA GLN A 470 -62.47 12.55 28.24
C GLN A 470 -62.33 13.73 27.29
N GLN A 471 -63.40 13.96 26.53
CA GLN A 471 -63.50 14.75 25.32
C GLN A 471 -63.68 16.27 25.60
N LYS A 472 -63.05 17.07 24.73
CA LYS A 472 -63.49 18.33 24.08
C LYS A 472 -63.92 19.59 24.88
N THR A 473 -63.22 20.69 24.51
CA THR A 473 -63.62 22.13 24.31
C THR A 473 -63.64 23.10 25.51
N PRO A 474 -63.56 24.45 25.29
CA PRO A 474 -62.62 25.23 24.48
C PRO A 474 -62.00 26.47 25.22
N ILE A 475 -60.91 27.03 24.66
CA ILE A 475 -60.45 28.45 24.68
C ILE A 475 -60.56 29.27 26.00
N ASN A 476 -59.42 29.73 26.54
CA ASN A 476 -59.26 31.18 26.82
C ASN A 476 -57.81 31.69 26.89
N ARG A 477 -57.64 32.93 26.39
CA ARG A 477 -56.41 33.72 26.26
C ARG A 477 -55.97 34.37 27.60
N ARG A 478 -54.65 34.54 27.79
CA ARG A 478 -53.92 35.72 28.33
C ARG A 478 -52.43 35.34 28.48
N SER A 479 -51.52 35.82 27.61
CA SER A 479 -50.78 37.10 27.61
C SER A 479 -49.63 37.21 28.63
N GLY A 480 -48.41 37.45 28.12
CA GLY A 480 -47.19 37.86 28.86
C GLY A 480 -46.13 36.76 28.83
N GLY A 481 -45.10 36.78 27.98
CA GLY A 481 -43.96 37.71 27.96
C GLY A 481 -42.71 36.82 28.17
N GLY A 482 -42.00 36.44 27.10
CA GLY A 482 -40.76 37.09 26.70
C GLY A 482 -39.56 36.67 27.58
N SER A 483 -38.75 35.71 27.13
CA SER A 483 -37.28 35.77 27.23
C SER A 483 -36.60 34.46 26.75
N SER A 484 -35.74 34.65 25.76
CA SER A 484 -34.43 34.02 25.52
C SER A 484 -34.27 32.48 25.50
N PHE A 485 -33.99 32.02 24.28
CA PHE A 485 -33.05 30.95 23.94
C PHE A 485 -31.83 30.90 24.88
N ARG A 486 -31.61 29.78 25.58
CA ARG A 486 -30.30 29.24 26.04
C ARG A 486 -30.52 27.95 26.87
N HIS A 487 -30.93 26.86 26.24
CA HIS A 487 -30.79 25.50 26.83
C HIS A 487 -30.78 24.47 25.70
N GLN A 488 -29.64 24.32 25.03
CA GLN A 488 -29.46 23.22 24.08
C GLN A 488 -27.98 22.86 23.86
N ARG A 489 -27.13 23.02 24.88
CA ARG A 489 -25.72 22.59 24.83
C ARG A 489 -25.30 21.68 25.98
N ASP A 490 -26.08 21.59 27.05
CA ASP A 490 -25.72 20.77 28.22
C ASP A 490 -26.28 19.34 28.17
N SER A 491 -27.18 19.03 27.23
CA SER A 491 -27.92 17.75 27.23
C SER A 491 -27.04 16.53 26.91
N ILE A 492 -25.96 16.69 26.15
CA ILE A 492 -25.08 15.55 25.78
C ILE A 492 -24.13 15.22 26.93
N ALA A 493 -23.58 16.23 27.61
CA ALA A 493 -22.74 16.02 28.79
C ALA A 493 -23.55 15.44 29.96
N GLU A 494 -24.79 15.92 30.17
CA GLU A 494 -25.71 15.34 31.15
C GLU A 494 -26.12 13.90 30.81
N LEU A 495 -26.32 13.58 29.52
CA LEU A 495 -26.58 12.21 29.07
C LEU A 495 -25.36 11.30 29.29
N SER A 496 -24.14 11.73 28.96
CA SER A 496 -22.92 10.97 29.26
C SER A 496 -22.73 10.75 30.76
N ALA A 497 -22.98 11.76 31.59
CA ALA A 497 -22.90 11.65 33.05
C ALA A 497 -24.00 10.75 33.63
N LEU A 498 -25.18 10.71 33.01
CA LEU A 498 -26.27 9.80 33.37
C LEU A 498 -25.99 8.36 32.94
N VAL A 499 -25.36 8.16 31.77
CA VAL A 499 -24.90 6.84 31.30
C VAL A 499 -23.81 6.31 32.24
N GLN A 500 -22.78 7.09 32.55
CA GLN A 500 -21.74 6.71 33.52
C GLN A 500 -22.32 6.42 34.91
N ARG A 501 -23.29 7.21 35.39
CA ARG A 501 -23.99 6.93 36.66
C ARG A 501 -24.87 5.69 36.59
N GLY A 502 -25.43 5.36 35.43
CA GLY A 502 -26.18 4.12 35.20
C GLY A 502 -25.25 2.90 35.16
N GLU A 503 -24.09 3.01 34.53
CA GLU A 503 -23.04 1.98 34.51
C GLU A 503 -22.50 1.71 35.92
N GLN A 504 -22.15 2.75 36.68
CA GLN A 504 -21.70 2.64 38.07
C GLN A 504 -22.75 2.06 39.03
N ARG A 505 -24.03 2.12 38.66
CA ARG A 505 -25.16 1.58 39.43
C ARG A 505 -25.66 0.23 38.90
N GLY A 506 -25.01 -0.34 37.88
CA GLY A 506 -25.41 -1.62 37.27
C GLY A 506 -26.78 -1.59 36.59
N LEU A 507 -27.25 -0.41 36.15
CA LEU A 507 -28.54 -0.23 35.47
C LEU A 507 -28.51 -0.72 34.01
N PHE A 508 -27.32 -0.84 33.42
CA PHE A 508 -27.08 -1.47 32.12
C PHE A 508 -26.42 -2.82 32.38
N SER A 509 -27.11 -3.90 32.06
CA SER A 509 -26.65 -5.28 32.25
C SER A 509 -25.62 -5.74 31.21
N ASP A 510 -25.18 -4.85 30.31
CA ASP A 510 -24.16 -5.16 29.33
C ASP A 510 -22.79 -5.09 30.01
N ALA A 511 -22.12 -6.24 30.12
CA ALA A 511 -20.80 -6.37 30.75
C ALA A 511 -19.67 -5.64 29.98
N MET A 512 -19.97 -4.99 28.84
CA MET A 512 -19.00 -4.34 27.97
C MET A 512 -18.92 -2.82 28.23
N PRO A 513 -17.73 -2.23 28.42
CA PRO A 513 -17.58 -0.79 28.61
C PRO A 513 -18.06 0.02 27.39
N ALA A 514 -18.71 1.18 27.60
CA ALA A 514 -19.31 1.95 26.51
C ALA A 514 -18.33 2.39 25.41
N HIS A 515 -17.08 2.71 25.75
CA HIS A 515 -16.07 3.11 24.75
C HIS A 515 -15.65 1.92 23.86
N ILE A 516 -15.58 0.71 24.42
CA ILE A 516 -15.30 -0.52 23.68
C ILE A 516 -16.49 -0.89 22.78
N ALA A 517 -17.71 -0.81 23.32
CA ALA A 517 -18.93 -1.02 22.55
C ALA A 517 -19.07 0.00 21.40
N ALA A 518 -18.66 1.26 21.62
CA ALA A 518 -18.61 2.28 20.58
C ALA A 518 -17.60 1.91 19.48
N ALA A 519 -16.42 1.41 19.84
CA ALA A 519 -15.40 0.97 18.89
C ALA A 519 -15.91 -0.19 18.00
N VAL A 520 -16.55 -1.20 18.58
CA VAL A 520 -17.12 -2.32 17.80
C VAL A 520 -18.25 -1.83 16.88
N ARG A 521 -19.10 -0.91 17.38
CA ARG A 521 -20.17 -0.29 16.58
C ARG A 521 -19.61 0.49 15.39
N GLU A 522 -18.54 1.25 15.59
CA GLU A 522 -17.86 1.99 14.52
C GLU A 522 -17.25 1.05 13.47
N SER A 523 -16.60 -0.03 13.90
CA SER A 523 -16.12 -1.09 13.01
C SER A 523 -17.26 -1.67 12.16
N ASN A 524 -18.40 -2.00 12.77
CA ASN A 524 -19.58 -2.51 12.07
C ASN A 524 -20.17 -1.50 11.09
N LEU A 525 -20.31 -0.23 11.48
CA LEU A 525 -20.82 0.82 10.59
C LEU A 525 -19.91 1.04 9.39
N THR A 526 -18.59 1.01 9.60
CA THR A 526 -17.60 1.10 8.54
C THR A 526 -17.70 -0.08 7.59
N PHE A 527 -17.80 -1.30 8.12
CA PHE A 527 -18.03 -2.52 7.36
C PHE A 527 -19.30 -2.43 6.49
N TYR A 528 -20.43 -2.02 7.06
CA TYR A 528 -21.69 -1.87 6.31
C TYR A 528 -21.58 -0.80 5.23
N ARG A 529 -20.97 0.35 5.55
CA ARG A 529 -20.76 1.41 4.57
C ARG A 529 -19.89 0.94 3.41
N GLN A 530 -18.81 0.23 3.69
CA GLN A 530 -17.91 -0.29 2.65
C GLN A 530 -18.57 -1.41 1.83
N THR A 531 -19.28 -2.35 2.45
CA THR A 531 -20.02 -3.41 1.73
C THR A 531 -21.11 -2.84 0.83
N ASP A 532 -21.79 -1.77 1.26
CA ASP A 532 -22.84 -1.13 0.47
C ASP A 532 -22.29 -0.26 -0.67
N LEU A 533 -21.14 0.38 -0.45
CA LEU A 533 -20.51 1.27 -1.44
C LEU A 533 -19.64 0.51 -2.45
N LEU A 534 -18.89 -0.49 -1.99
CA LEU A 534 -17.87 -1.23 -2.74
C LEU A 534 -18.40 -2.56 -3.29
N ASN A 535 -19.59 -2.51 -3.89
CA ASN A 535 -20.19 -3.67 -4.55
C ASN A 535 -20.53 -3.37 -6.02
N GLU A 536 -20.59 -4.44 -6.82
CA GLU A 536 -20.85 -4.37 -8.26
C GLU A 536 -22.21 -3.72 -8.59
N ALA A 537 -23.23 -3.96 -7.77
CA ALA A 537 -24.57 -3.41 -7.97
C ALA A 537 -24.58 -1.87 -7.87
N HIS A 538 -23.86 -1.31 -6.90
CA HIS A 538 -23.71 0.13 -6.74
C HIS A 538 -22.90 0.73 -7.90
N PHE A 539 -21.84 0.05 -8.34
CA PHE A 539 -21.01 0.50 -9.47
C PHE A 539 -21.85 0.56 -10.75
N THR A 540 -22.64 -0.50 -11.00
CA THR A 540 -23.54 -0.59 -12.15
C THR A 540 -24.65 0.46 -12.08
N PHE A 541 -25.19 0.72 -10.89
CA PHE A 541 -26.18 1.77 -10.67
C PHE A 541 -25.63 3.16 -11.06
N ILE A 542 -24.45 3.54 -10.57
CA ILE A 542 -23.84 4.84 -10.90
C ILE A 542 -23.56 4.95 -12.41
N HIS A 543 -23.04 3.89 -13.03
CA HIS A 543 -22.78 3.85 -14.47
C HIS A 543 -24.08 4.05 -15.27
N ARG A 544 -25.10 3.23 -15.01
CA ARG A 544 -26.41 3.29 -15.68
C ARG A 544 -27.10 4.63 -15.48
N LEU A 545 -26.97 5.22 -14.29
CA LEU A 545 -27.55 6.53 -14.00
C LEU A 545 -26.95 7.60 -14.90
N CYS A 546 -25.63 7.65 -15.01
CA CYS A 546 -24.93 8.62 -15.83
C CYS A 546 -25.12 8.35 -17.34
N GLU A 547 -25.16 7.09 -17.76
CA GLU A 547 -25.43 6.69 -19.15
C GLU A 547 -26.84 7.04 -19.61
N SER A 548 -27.85 6.85 -18.75
CA SER A 548 -29.25 7.19 -19.06
C SER A 548 -29.49 8.68 -19.35
N VAL A 549 -28.64 9.55 -18.79
CA VAL A 549 -28.65 11.00 -19.06
C VAL A 549 -28.17 11.28 -20.49
N LEU A 550 -27.16 10.56 -20.99
CA LEU A 550 -26.63 10.73 -22.34
C LEU A 550 -27.58 10.21 -23.42
N ASP A 551 -28.19 9.05 -23.22
CA ASP A 551 -29.07 8.43 -24.22
C ASP A 551 -30.32 9.27 -24.50
N ARG A 552 -30.76 10.07 -23.52
CA ARG A 552 -31.89 11.00 -23.65
C ARG A 552 -31.49 12.41 -24.07
N ALA A 553 -30.21 12.75 -24.02
CA ALA A 553 -29.65 14.01 -24.50
C ALA A 553 -29.23 13.96 -25.98
N ALA A 554 -29.09 12.76 -26.57
CA ALA A 554 -28.78 12.58 -27.99
C ALA A 554 -29.93 13.12 -28.87
N PRO A 555 -29.63 13.84 -29.97
CA PRO A 555 -30.66 14.25 -30.91
C PRO A 555 -31.36 13.00 -31.47
N PRO A 556 -32.70 13.03 -31.66
CA PRO A 556 -33.42 11.90 -32.21
C PRO A 556 -32.81 11.54 -33.57
N SER A 557 -32.47 10.26 -33.76
CA SER A 557 -31.99 9.75 -35.04
C SER A 557 -32.97 10.09 -36.16
N SER A 558 -32.46 10.25 -37.38
CA SER A 558 -33.21 10.62 -38.59
C SER A 558 -34.46 9.74 -38.85
N GLU A 559 -34.53 8.53 -38.29
CA GLU A 559 -35.71 7.67 -38.31
C GLU A 559 -36.86 8.17 -37.40
N GLN A 560 -36.57 8.77 -36.24
CA GLN A 560 -37.60 9.29 -35.33
C GLN A 560 -38.22 10.61 -35.82
N GLN A 561 -37.50 11.41 -36.61
CA GLN A 561 -38.07 12.58 -37.30
C GLN A 561 -39.02 12.19 -38.44
N GLN A 562 -38.81 11.04 -39.09
CA GLN A 562 -39.76 10.50 -40.06
C GLN A 562 -41.04 9.97 -39.38
N VAL A 563 -40.94 9.41 -38.18
CA VAL A 563 -42.13 8.94 -37.43
C VAL A 563 -42.94 10.10 -36.83
N GLN A 564 -42.30 11.20 -36.39
CA GLN A 564 -43.02 12.39 -35.90
C GLN A 564 -43.62 13.27 -37.00
N SER A 565 -43.03 13.30 -38.20
CA SER A 565 -43.65 13.93 -39.39
C SER A 565 -44.80 13.08 -39.97
N ALA A 566 -44.75 11.74 -39.81
CA ALA A 566 -45.88 10.85 -40.12
C ALA A 566 -47.05 10.98 -39.10
N ALA A 567 -46.76 11.25 -37.83
CA ALA A 567 -47.79 11.44 -36.79
C ALA A 567 -48.49 12.82 -36.85
N SER A 568 -47.82 13.86 -37.36
CA SER A 568 -48.42 15.19 -37.56
C SER A 568 -49.22 15.29 -38.87
N SER A 569 -49.03 14.38 -39.81
CA SER A 569 -49.83 14.28 -41.05
C SER A 569 -51.05 13.37 -40.93
N SER A 570 -51.18 12.57 -39.86
CA SER A 570 -52.34 11.67 -39.66
C SER A 570 -53.49 12.28 -38.83
N VAL A 571 -53.31 13.45 -38.21
CA VAL A 571 -54.36 14.14 -37.44
C VAL A 571 -55.16 15.15 -38.29
N ALA A 572 -54.74 15.42 -39.53
CA ALA A 572 -55.40 16.39 -40.43
C ALA A 572 -56.49 15.79 -41.37
N SER A 573 -56.74 14.47 -41.33
CA SER A 573 -57.71 13.79 -42.22
C SER A 573 -58.92 13.16 -41.52
N ALA A 574 -59.22 13.54 -40.27
CA ALA A 574 -60.34 12.98 -39.51
C ALA A 574 -61.32 14.02 -38.92
N ALA A 575 -61.57 15.12 -39.64
CA ALA A 575 -62.60 16.10 -39.24
C ALA A 575 -63.27 16.80 -40.43
N VAL A 576 -63.83 16.02 -41.36
CA VAL A 576 -64.85 16.52 -42.32
C VAL A 576 -66.01 15.53 -42.32
N ALA A 577 -67.01 15.78 -41.47
CA ALA A 577 -68.44 15.48 -41.67
C ALA A 577 -69.19 15.50 -40.32
N ALA A 578 -69.89 16.60 -40.02
CA ALA A 578 -71.22 16.61 -39.39
C ALA A 578 -71.67 18.05 -39.06
N SER A 579 -72.48 18.60 -39.96
CA SER A 579 -73.64 19.50 -39.75
C SER A 579 -73.95 20.09 -38.34
N SER A 580 -73.90 21.43 -38.25
CA SER A 580 -74.93 22.46 -37.90
C SER A 580 -76.19 22.11 -37.06
N PRO A 581 -76.96 23.09 -36.50
CA PRO A 581 -76.71 24.54 -36.22
C PRO A 581 -77.25 25.07 -34.85
N SER A 582 -76.90 26.31 -34.46
CA SER A 582 -77.90 27.37 -34.10
C SER A 582 -77.26 28.69 -33.62
N ALA A 583 -77.76 29.80 -34.20
CA ALA A 583 -78.01 31.17 -33.68
C ALA A 583 -76.89 31.89 -32.86
N SER A 584 -76.57 33.18 -33.00
CA SER A 584 -77.19 34.38 -33.58
C SER A 584 -76.16 35.52 -33.34
N ALA A 585 -75.74 36.30 -34.33
CA ALA A 585 -76.29 37.59 -34.76
C ALA A 585 -75.42 38.82 -34.38
N SER A 586 -75.34 39.75 -35.35
CA SER A 586 -74.79 41.12 -35.33
C SER A 586 -73.26 41.26 -35.34
N GLY A 587 -72.63 42.05 -36.21
CA GLY A 587 -73.08 42.96 -37.26
C GLY A 587 -71.92 43.89 -37.65
N GLY A 588 -71.92 44.41 -38.89
CA GLY A 588 -71.24 45.67 -39.21
C GLY A 588 -69.88 45.59 -39.92
N ALA A 589 -69.96 45.51 -41.25
CA ALA A 589 -69.13 46.12 -42.29
C ALA A 589 -67.89 46.96 -41.92
N GLY A 590 -66.81 46.78 -42.70
CA GLY A 590 -66.06 47.93 -43.23
C GLY A 590 -64.56 47.79 -43.44
N VAL A 591 -64.18 47.46 -44.68
CA VAL A 591 -63.03 48.00 -45.43
C VAL A 591 -61.62 47.44 -45.17
N PHE A 592 -61.07 46.89 -46.25
CA PHE A 592 -59.68 46.50 -46.50
C PHE A 592 -58.67 47.65 -46.29
N THR A 593 -57.54 47.37 -45.64
CA THR A 593 -56.19 47.74 -46.11
C THR A 593 -55.13 46.84 -45.44
N LEU A 594 -54.16 46.40 -46.26
CA LEU A 594 -53.08 45.48 -45.93
C LEU A 594 -52.06 46.11 -44.95
N SER A 595 -51.69 45.37 -43.91
CA SER A 595 -50.53 45.62 -43.04
C SER A 595 -49.93 44.28 -42.58
N ALA A 596 -48.61 44.16 -42.62
CA ALA A 596 -47.84 42.95 -42.41
C ALA A 596 -47.20 42.86 -41.00
N SER A 597 -47.07 41.63 -40.48
CA SER A 597 -46.21 41.10 -39.36
C SER A 597 -46.98 40.48 -38.18
N PRO A 598 -46.37 39.62 -37.32
CA PRO A 598 -45.21 38.72 -37.50
C PRO A 598 -45.48 37.27 -37.03
N ALA A 599 -44.57 36.34 -37.38
CA ALA A 599 -44.51 34.99 -36.80
C ALA A 599 -43.12 34.74 -36.18
N THR A 600 -43.05 34.63 -34.85
CA THR A 600 -41.86 34.20 -34.08
C THR A 600 -42.29 33.52 -32.78
N SER A 601 -42.24 32.18 -32.73
CA SER A 601 -42.37 31.42 -31.47
C SER A 601 -41.61 30.08 -31.41
N ALA A 602 -40.99 29.62 -32.51
CA ALA A 602 -40.24 28.36 -32.53
C ALA A 602 -38.81 28.36 -31.89
N PRO A 603 -37.99 29.45 -31.91
CA PRO A 603 -36.60 29.35 -31.46
C PRO A 603 -36.40 29.31 -29.93
N LEU A 604 -37.40 29.69 -29.13
CA LEU A 604 -37.28 29.73 -27.67
C LEU A 604 -37.39 28.35 -26.98
N ALA A 605 -38.18 27.43 -27.53
CA ALA A 605 -38.35 26.08 -26.95
C ALA A 605 -37.13 25.17 -27.17
N ALA A 606 -36.46 25.29 -28.33
CA ALA A 606 -35.23 24.56 -28.63
C ALA A 606 -34.05 25.04 -27.75
N ALA A 607 -33.96 26.35 -27.49
CA ALA A 607 -32.96 26.91 -26.59
C ALA A 607 -33.15 26.43 -25.13
N ALA A 608 -34.40 26.39 -24.64
CA ALA A 608 -34.72 25.90 -23.29
C ALA A 608 -34.45 24.39 -23.09
N ALA A 609 -34.69 23.57 -24.13
CA ALA A 609 -34.35 22.15 -24.10
C ALA A 609 -32.83 21.90 -24.14
N SER A 610 -32.08 22.74 -24.86
CA SER A 610 -30.61 22.66 -24.89
C SER A 610 -29.97 23.03 -23.54
N SER A 611 -30.54 24.02 -22.82
CA SER A 611 -30.04 24.41 -21.49
C SER A 611 -30.35 23.36 -20.42
N SER A 612 -31.53 22.72 -20.45
CA SER A 612 -31.87 21.67 -19.49
C SER A 612 -31.02 20.41 -19.65
N ASN A 613 -30.66 20.06 -20.89
CA ASN A 613 -29.79 18.91 -21.17
C ASN A 613 -28.34 19.19 -20.75
N SER A 614 -27.88 20.43 -20.89
CA SER A 614 -26.55 20.85 -20.41
C SER A 614 -26.45 20.76 -18.88
N GLU A 615 -27.48 21.24 -18.15
CA GLU A 615 -27.52 21.14 -16.68
C GLU A 615 -27.55 19.68 -16.20
N LEU A 616 -28.29 18.81 -16.89
CA LEU A 616 -28.32 17.37 -16.60
C LEU A 616 -26.95 16.73 -16.79
N ALA A 617 -26.27 17.03 -17.89
CA ALA A 617 -24.93 16.53 -18.18
C ALA A 617 -23.91 17.01 -17.13
N GLU A 618 -23.98 18.27 -16.70
CA GLU A 618 -23.14 18.83 -15.63
C GLU A 618 -23.34 18.07 -14.31
N GLN A 619 -24.59 17.86 -13.88
CA GLN A 619 -24.86 17.13 -12.62
C GLN A 619 -24.43 15.66 -12.70
N ALA A 620 -24.62 15.01 -13.85
CA ALA A 620 -24.17 13.64 -14.08
C ALA A 620 -22.65 13.52 -14.08
N ALA A 621 -21.94 14.44 -14.74
CA ALA A 621 -20.48 14.54 -14.68
C ALA A 621 -20.01 14.77 -13.24
N GLY A 622 -20.66 15.71 -12.52
CA GLY A 622 -20.50 15.95 -11.08
C GLY A 622 -20.46 14.68 -10.25
N LEU A 623 -21.53 13.89 -10.35
CA LEU A 623 -21.67 12.62 -9.64
C LEU A 623 -20.62 11.60 -10.08
N LEU A 624 -20.39 11.49 -11.39
CA LEU A 624 -19.45 10.53 -11.96
C LEU A 624 -18.01 10.80 -11.53
N MET A 625 -17.57 12.06 -11.53
CA MET A 625 -16.23 12.47 -11.10
C MET A 625 -16.02 12.15 -9.62
N MET A 626 -16.98 12.52 -8.76
CA MET A 626 -16.94 12.19 -7.34
C MET A 626 -16.80 10.68 -7.13
N PHE A 627 -17.63 9.87 -7.79
CA PHE A 627 -17.54 8.42 -7.65
C PHE A 627 -16.24 7.86 -8.25
N LEU A 628 -15.82 8.32 -9.43
CA LEU A 628 -14.66 7.80 -10.14
C LEU A 628 -13.36 8.05 -9.36
N PHE A 629 -13.13 9.29 -8.93
CA PHE A 629 -11.87 9.70 -8.29
C PHE A 629 -11.85 9.44 -6.78
N GLU A 630 -12.98 9.57 -6.08
CA GLU A 630 -13.03 9.38 -4.62
C GLU A 630 -13.39 7.96 -4.17
N VAL A 631 -13.93 7.13 -5.07
CA VAL A 631 -14.29 5.73 -4.77
C VAL A 631 -13.61 4.77 -5.71
N PHE A 632 -14.03 4.73 -6.98
CA PHE A 632 -13.69 3.66 -7.92
C PHE A 632 -12.19 3.48 -8.11
N LEU A 633 -11.45 4.57 -8.38
CA LEU A 633 -10.01 4.49 -8.57
C LEU A 633 -9.27 4.13 -7.27
N ARG A 634 -9.81 4.43 -6.08
CA ARG A 634 -9.18 4.08 -4.79
C ARG A 634 -9.38 2.61 -4.40
N THR A 635 -10.29 1.88 -5.05
CA THR A 635 -10.56 0.46 -4.75
C THR A 635 -9.48 -0.50 -5.24
N GLU A 636 -9.38 -1.66 -4.57
CA GLU A 636 -8.52 -2.76 -5.00
C GLU A 636 -8.80 -3.19 -6.46
N LYS A 637 -7.75 -3.58 -7.20
CA LYS A 637 -7.86 -3.97 -8.62
C LYS A 637 -8.87 -5.11 -8.86
N ARG A 638 -9.09 -6.01 -7.90
CA ARG A 638 -10.04 -7.13 -8.01
C ARG A 638 -11.49 -6.65 -8.16
N LEU A 639 -11.86 -5.55 -7.49
CA LEU A 639 -13.18 -4.94 -7.59
C LEU A 639 -13.39 -4.15 -8.89
N ARG A 640 -12.31 -3.88 -9.65
CA ARG A 640 -12.33 -3.15 -10.93
C ARG A 640 -12.38 -4.06 -12.16
N GLN A 641 -12.71 -5.35 -11.99
CA GLN A 641 -12.74 -6.32 -13.09
C GLN A 641 -14.11 -6.34 -13.77
N PRO A 642 -14.17 -6.56 -15.11
CA PRO A 642 -13.06 -6.72 -16.08
C PRO A 642 -12.46 -5.38 -16.55
N PRO A 643 -11.24 -5.35 -17.16
CA PRO A 643 -10.56 -4.14 -17.64
C PRO A 643 -11.35 -3.28 -18.64
N GLN A 644 -12.38 -3.86 -19.27
CA GLN A 644 -13.35 -3.14 -20.10
C GLN A 644 -14.15 -2.10 -19.31
N LEU A 645 -14.30 -2.28 -18.00
CA LEU A 645 -15.05 -1.38 -17.12
C LEU A 645 -14.32 -0.04 -16.93
N ASN A 646 -13.00 -0.03 -16.74
CA ASN A 646 -12.22 1.22 -16.66
C ASN A 646 -12.39 2.06 -17.93
N ALA A 647 -12.24 1.42 -19.10
CA ALA A 647 -12.45 2.08 -20.38
C ALA A 647 -13.92 2.49 -20.60
N ALA A 648 -14.90 1.83 -19.98
CA ALA A 648 -16.29 2.24 -20.01
C ALA A 648 -16.51 3.53 -19.20
N TRP A 649 -15.98 3.61 -17.97
CA TRP A 649 -16.04 4.80 -17.13
C TRP A 649 -15.37 6.02 -17.79
N ASP A 650 -14.18 5.83 -18.36
CA ASP A 650 -13.45 6.89 -19.05
C ASP A 650 -14.23 7.42 -20.26
N ARG A 651 -14.77 6.50 -21.08
CA ARG A 651 -15.61 6.86 -22.24
C ARG A 651 -16.89 7.56 -21.81
N LEU A 652 -17.50 7.12 -20.71
CA LEU A 652 -18.73 7.72 -20.18
C LEU A 652 -18.48 9.14 -19.70
N LEU A 653 -17.42 9.37 -18.93
CA LEU A 653 -17.02 10.70 -18.48
C LEU A 653 -16.75 11.61 -19.68
N MET A 654 -15.95 11.17 -20.66
CA MET A 654 -15.62 11.99 -21.82
C MET A 654 -16.82 12.32 -22.70
N ARG A 655 -17.78 11.40 -22.84
CA ARG A 655 -19.07 11.69 -23.50
C ARG A 655 -19.86 12.77 -22.76
N LEU A 656 -19.88 12.75 -21.42
CA LEU A 656 -20.53 13.79 -20.60
C LEU A 656 -19.83 15.15 -20.73
N LEU A 657 -18.49 15.18 -20.68
CA LEU A 657 -17.72 16.41 -20.86
C LEU A 657 -17.92 17.00 -22.27
N THR A 658 -18.03 16.15 -23.30
CA THR A 658 -18.29 16.57 -24.68
C THR A 658 -19.72 17.04 -24.90
N ALA A 659 -20.70 16.48 -24.18
CA ALA A 659 -22.10 16.88 -24.27
C ALA A 659 -22.34 18.30 -23.70
N SER A 660 -21.55 18.73 -22.71
CA SER A 660 -21.56 20.11 -22.21
C SER A 660 -20.13 20.64 -21.98
N PRO A 661 -19.44 21.08 -23.06
CA PRO A 661 -18.05 21.53 -22.96
C PRO A 661 -17.89 22.81 -22.13
N ALA A 662 -18.90 23.67 -22.07
CA ALA A 662 -18.82 24.93 -21.34
C ALA A 662 -19.08 24.79 -19.82
N GLN A 663 -19.93 23.85 -19.41
CA GLN A 663 -20.30 23.67 -18.00
C GLN A 663 -19.66 22.43 -17.39
N ALA A 664 -19.88 21.25 -17.98
CA ALA A 664 -19.36 20.00 -17.42
C ALA A 664 -17.83 19.93 -17.45
N ASN A 665 -17.20 20.35 -18.55
CA ASN A 665 -15.73 20.37 -18.64
C ASN A 665 -15.10 21.42 -17.71
N ALA A 666 -15.74 22.59 -17.57
CA ALA A 666 -15.32 23.61 -16.61
C ALA A 666 -15.39 23.06 -15.16
N ALA A 667 -16.49 22.40 -14.80
CA ALA A 667 -16.65 21.76 -13.49
C ALA A 667 -15.62 20.65 -13.23
N PHE A 668 -15.19 19.92 -14.27
CA PHE A 668 -14.12 18.92 -14.18
C PHE A 668 -12.76 19.54 -13.87
N LEU A 669 -12.40 20.64 -14.55
CA LEU A 669 -11.16 21.36 -14.22
C LEU A 669 -11.23 22.00 -12.82
N ASP A 670 -12.38 22.56 -12.44
CA ASP A 670 -12.61 23.13 -11.11
C ASP A 670 -12.52 22.07 -10.00
N PHE A 671 -12.94 20.82 -10.26
CA PHE A 671 -12.77 19.70 -9.33
C PHE A 671 -11.30 19.50 -8.97
N PHE A 672 -10.40 19.50 -9.95
CA PHE A 672 -8.96 19.37 -9.70
C PHE A 672 -8.30 20.66 -9.16
N CYS A 673 -8.93 21.82 -9.32
CA CYS A 673 -8.49 23.06 -8.70
C CYS A 673 -8.88 23.17 -7.21
N GLN A 674 -9.73 22.27 -6.70
CA GLN A 674 -9.99 22.18 -5.27
C GLN A 674 -8.74 21.71 -4.53
N ALA A 675 -8.51 22.24 -3.33
CA ALA A 675 -7.28 22.03 -2.58
C ALA A 675 -6.95 20.53 -2.43
N GLY A 676 -5.78 20.11 -2.93
CA GLY A 676 -5.23 18.77 -2.76
C GLY A 676 -5.51 17.77 -3.89
N HIS A 677 -6.63 17.87 -4.61
CA HIS A 677 -7.06 16.83 -5.56
C HIS A 677 -6.07 16.60 -6.72
N LEU A 678 -5.53 17.66 -7.30
CA LEU A 678 -4.57 17.55 -8.40
C LEU A 678 -3.31 16.79 -7.97
N ALA A 679 -2.71 17.17 -6.86
CA ALA A 679 -1.53 16.48 -6.32
C ALA A 679 -1.87 15.05 -5.90
N GLU A 680 -2.98 14.86 -5.20
CA GLU A 680 -3.42 13.56 -4.69
C GLU A 680 -3.54 12.53 -5.82
N HIS A 681 -4.21 12.88 -6.92
CA HIS A 681 -4.48 11.95 -8.02
C HIS A 681 -3.37 11.86 -9.07
N LEU A 682 -2.62 12.95 -9.32
CA LEU A 682 -1.65 13.01 -10.41
C LEU A 682 -0.20 12.81 -9.96
N ILE A 683 0.13 13.08 -8.69
CA ILE A 683 1.51 13.04 -8.15
C ILE A 683 1.64 12.01 -7.02
N VAL A 684 0.85 12.14 -5.95
CA VAL A 684 0.98 11.38 -4.70
C VAL A 684 0.39 9.97 -4.81
N CYS A 685 -0.58 9.76 -5.70
CA CYS A 685 -1.21 8.47 -5.94
C CYS A 685 -0.15 7.38 -6.16
N PRO A 686 -0.10 6.29 -5.36
CA PRO A 686 0.94 5.28 -5.48
C PRO A 686 0.85 4.47 -6.79
N MET A 687 -0.32 4.45 -7.43
CA MET A 687 -0.61 3.57 -8.55
C MET A 687 -0.31 4.24 -9.91
N PRO A 688 0.69 3.76 -10.68
CA PRO A 688 1.10 4.42 -11.93
C PRO A 688 0.00 4.42 -13.00
N GLU A 689 -0.81 3.36 -13.07
CA GLU A 689 -1.91 3.27 -14.04
C GLU A 689 -3.02 4.29 -13.77
N GLN A 690 -3.27 4.61 -12.49
CA GLN A 690 -4.25 5.64 -12.11
C GLN A 690 -3.71 7.03 -12.44
N ARG A 691 -2.44 7.32 -12.13
CA ARG A 691 -1.78 8.58 -12.50
C ARG A 691 -1.85 8.82 -14.01
N LYS A 692 -1.52 7.81 -14.82
CA LYS A 692 -1.61 7.88 -16.30
C LYS A 692 -3.05 8.11 -16.78
N THR A 693 -4.03 7.46 -16.15
CA THR A 693 -5.45 7.63 -16.51
C THR A 693 -5.91 9.06 -16.23
N VAL A 694 -5.61 9.59 -15.04
CA VAL A 694 -5.93 10.97 -14.65
C VAL A 694 -5.25 11.97 -15.59
N ALA A 695 -3.95 11.78 -15.89
CA ALA A 695 -3.22 12.62 -16.83
C ALA A 695 -3.86 12.63 -18.22
N ARG A 696 -4.28 11.46 -18.73
CA ARG A 696 -4.96 11.37 -20.03
C ARG A 696 -6.31 12.08 -20.02
N LEU A 697 -7.14 11.87 -18.98
CA LEU A 697 -8.45 12.50 -18.90
C LEU A 697 -8.34 14.04 -18.80
N LEU A 698 -7.36 14.54 -18.04
CA LEU A 698 -7.03 15.97 -17.99
C LEU A 698 -6.55 16.47 -19.37
N GLY A 699 -5.71 15.72 -20.08
CA GLY A 699 -5.26 16.07 -21.42
C GLY A 699 -6.41 16.19 -22.43
N GLU A 700 -7.31 15.21 -22.46
CA GLU A 700 -8.52 15.22 -23.31
C GLU A 700 -9.44 16.40 -22.95
N SER A 701 -9.57 16.73 -21.66
CA SER A 701 -10.32 17.90 -21.18
C SER A 701 -9.72 19.23 -21.67
N LEU A 702 -8.38 19.36 -21.64
CA LEU A 702 -7.68 20.54 -22.17
C LEU A 702 -7.88 20.67 -23.70
N ASP A 703 -7.81 19.55 -24.42
CA ASP A 703 -8.08 19.52 -25.87
C ASP A 703 -9.50 19.98 -26.21
N LEU A 704 -10.50 19.54 -25.44
CA LEU A 704 -11.89 20.02 -25.58
C LEU A 704 -12.00 21.54 -25.38
N GLN A 705 -11.31 22.12 -24.39
CA GLN A 705 -11.29 23.58 -24.17
C GLN A 705 -10.67 24.32 -25.37
N VAL A 706 -9.56 23.81 -25.89
CA VAL A 706 -8.85 24.43 -27.02
C VAL A 706 -9.65 24.32 -28.32
N ARG A 707 -10.30 23.16 -28.58
CA ARG A 707 -11.18 22.95 -29.75
C ARG A 707 -12.44 23.83 -29.68
N ALA A 708 -12.98 24.04 -28.48
CA ALA A 708 -14.10 24.96 -28.25
C ALA A 708 -13.71 26.45 -28.34
N ASN A 709 -12.45 26.77 -28.66
CA ASN A 709 -11.91 28.14 -28.71
C ASN A 709 -12.01 28.90 -27.37
N GLN A 710 -11.94 28.18 -26.26
CA GLN A 710 -12.06 28.71 -24.89
C GLN A 710 -10.69 28.90 -24.21
N ILE A 711 -9.64 29.22 -24.99
CA ILE A 711 -8.26 29.39 -24.47
C ILE A 711 -8.17 30.51 -23.43
N GLY A 712 -9.01 31.54 -23.57
CA GLY A 712 -9.11 32.65 -22.62
C GLY A 712 -10.03 32.40 -21.43
N ALA A 713 -10.62 31.20 -21.29
CA ALA A 713 -11.55 30.92 -20.20
C ALA A 713 -10.84 30.94 -18.84
N PRO A 714 -11.45 31.54 -17.80
CA PRO A 714 -10.83 31.67 -16.49
C PRO A 714 -10.52 30.30 -15.85
N GLN A 715 -11.32 29.27 -16.14
CA GLN A 715 -11.13 27.92 -15.60
C GLN A 715 -9.86 27.26 -16.14
N LEU A 716 -9.62 27.36 -17.46
CA LEU A 716 -8.38 26.85 -18.07
C LEU A 716 -7.16 27.57 -17.50
N GLN A 717 -7.26 28.89 -17.38
CA GLN A 717 -6.20 29.73 -16.82
C GLN A 717 -5.88 29.34 -15.36
N GLN A 718 -6.90 29.26 -14.51
CA GLN A 718 -6.78 28.85 -13.11
C GLN A 718 -6.21 27.43 -12.97
N PHE A 719 -6.63 26.51 -13.81
CA PHE A 719 -6.13 25.14 -13.81
C PHE A 719 -4.64 25.07 -14.16
N VAL A 720 -4.18 25.81 -15.16
CA VAL A 720 -2.75 25.88 -15.51
C VAL A 720 -1.94 26.55 -14.39
N ASP A 721 -2.48 27.58 -13.73
CA ASP A 721 -1.86 28.17 -12.54
C ASP A 721 -1.71 27.16 -11.41
N HIS A 722 -2.75 26.35 -11.15
CA HIS A 722 -2.71 25.27 -10.17
C HIS A 722 -1.69 24.20 -10.53
N LEU A 723 -1.63 23.77 -11.80
CA LEU A 723 -0.63 22.82 -12.31
C LEU A 723 0.80 23.30 -12.01
N LEU A 724 1.11 24.55 -12.34
CA LEU A 724 2.44 25.10 -12.10
C LEU A 724 2.73 25.29 -10.60
N HIS A 725 1.73 25.51 -9.77
CA HIS A 725 1.89 25.59 -8.31
C HIS A 725 2.25 24.22 -7.69
N GLN A 726 1.88 23.10 -8.34
CA GLN A 726 2.21 21.75 -7.88
C GLN A 726 3.66 21.30 -8.14
N LEU A 727 4.50 22.16 -8.74
CA LEU A 727 5.93 21.84 -8.93
C LEU A 727 6.66 21.57 -7.60
N GLY A 728 6.28 22.27 -6.52
CA GLY A 728 6.83 22.00 -5.18
C GLY A 728 6.49 20.59 -4.68
N THR A 729 5.24 20.16 -4.84
CA THR A 729 4.80 18.79 -4.51
C THR A 729 5.45 17.75 -5.42
N ALA A 730 5.63 18.05 -6.71
CA ALA A 730 6.33 17.14 -7.62
C ALA A 730 7.80 16.92 -7.18
N ALA A 731 8.43 17.92 -6.58
CA ALA A 731 9.83 17.83 -6.13
C ALA A 731 10.00 16.86 -4.95
N SER A 732 8.99 16.72 -4.08
CA SER A 732 9.00 15.71 -3.01
C SER A 732 8.67 14.29 -3.51
N HIS A 733 8.22 14.13 -4.76
CA HIS A 733 7.76 12.87 -5.35
C HIS A 733 8.38 12.58 -6.73
N LEU A 734 9.69 12.82 -6.88
CA LEU A 734 10.39 12.69 -8.17
C LEU A 734 10.17 11.34 -8.88
N GLY A 735 10.11 10.24 -8.14
CA GLY A 735 9.88 8.90 -8.71
C GLY A 735 8.43 8.61 -9.15
N GLN A 736 7.50 9.56 -9.01
CA GLN A 736 6.07 9.38 -9.30
C GLN A 736 5.48 10.48 -10.19
N CYS A 737 6.26 11.51 -10.52
CA CYS A 737 5.79 12.73 -11.19
C CYS A 737 5.79 12.66 -12.73
N GLY A 738 6.17 11.55 -13.37
CA GLY A 738 6.25 11.46 -14.83
C GLY A 738 4.91 11.73 -15.54
N ALA A 739 3.80 11.24 -14.97
CA ALA A 739 2.45 11.49 -15.52
C ALA A 739 2.04 12.97 -15.45
N PHE A 740 2.49 13.68 -14.41
CA PHE A 740 2.26 15.12 -14.26
C PHE A 740 2.95 15.91 -15.39
N PHE A 741 4.23 15.63 -15.66
CA PHE A 741 4.94 16.29 -16.76
C PHE A 741 4.45 15.85 -18.14
N GLN A 742 3.98 14.61 -18.27
CA GLN A 742 3.38 14.11 -19.50
C GLN A 742 2.10 14.88 -19.88
N LEU A 743 1.29 15.30 -18.90
CA LEU A 743 0.11 16.14 -19.14
C LEU A 743 0.51 17.49 -19.76
N LEU A 744 1.48 18.18 -19.15
CA LEU A 744 1.97 19.48 -19.64
C LEU A 744 2.64 19.34 -21.02
N CYS A 745 3.44 18.30 -21.21
CA CYS A 745 4.10 18.01 -22.48
C CYS A 745 3.08 17.73 -23.59
N GLY A 746 2.08 16.88 -23.31
CA GLY A 746 1.01 16.57 -24.27
C GLY A 746 0.21 17.80 -24.68
N PHE A 747 -0.11 18.69 -23.73
CA PHE A 747 -0.80 19.95 -24.02
C PHE A 747 -0.01 20.84 -25.00
N VAL A 748 1.32 20.92 -24.84
CA VAL A 748 2.19 21.69 -25.74
C VAL A 748 2.35 21.02 -27.10
N ASP A 749 2.56 19.70 -27.14
CA ASP A 749 2.76 18.95 -28.38
C ASP A 749 1.51 18.99 -29.29
N GLU A 750 0.32 18.88 -28.70
CA GLU A 750 -0.95 18.83 -29.43
C GLU A 750 -1.40 20.22 -29.93
N HIS A 751 -1.23 21.28 -29.11
CA HIS A 751 -1.78 22.61 -29.42
C HIS A 751 -0.76 23.67 -29.78
N ARG A 752 0.54 23.40 -29.63
CA ARG A 752 1.68 24.26 -30.02
C ARG A 752 1.47 25.71 -29.58
N LEU A 753 1.26 26.62 -30.54
CA LEU A 753 1.15 28.07 -30.30
C LEU A 753 0.06 28.44 -29.30
N ARG A 754 -1.07 27.72 -29.31
CA ARG A 754 -2.20 27.98 -28.40
C ARG A 754 -1.83 27.64 -26.95
N ALA A 755 -1.20 26.48 -26.72
CA ALA A 755 -0.69 26.11 -25.40
C ALA A 755 0.43 27.04 -24.93
N CYS A 756 1.36 27.38 -25.83
CA CYS A 756 2.45 28.32 -25.54
C CYS A 756 1.92 29.69 -25.11
N SER A 757 0.84 30.21 -25.71
CA SER A 757 0.26 31.50 -25.31
C SER A 757 -0.19 31.52 -23.84
N VAL A 758 -0.74 30.42 -23.33
CA VAL A 758 -1.20 30.29 -21.94
C VAL A 758 -0.01 30.16 -20.99
N LEU A 759 0.98 29.34 -21.35
CA LEU A 759 2.16 29.05 -20.52
C LEU A 759 3.16 30.22 -20.48
N TYR A 760 3.31 30.95 -21.59
CA TYR A 760 4.21 32.10 -21.69
C TYR A 760 3.82 33.20 -20.69
N SER A 761 2.53 33.49 -20.56
CA SER A 761 2.01 34.51 -19.62
C SER A 761 2.29 34.22 -18.14
N ARG A 762 2.70 32.98 -17.80
CA ARG A 762 2.87 32.49 -16.42
C ARG A 762 4.32 32.19 -16.04
N ASP A 763 5.26 32.52 -16.93
CA ASP A 763 6.67 32.14 -16.82
C ASP A 763 6.85 30.63 -16.55
N ALA A 764 6.08 29.79 -17.25
CA ALA A 764 6.13 28.35 -17.05
C ALA A 764 7.55 27.80 -17.25
N PHE A 765 8.28 28.31 -18.25
CA PHE A 765 9.67 27.90 -18.50
C PHE A 765 10.58 28.20 -17.31
N GLY A 766 10.53 29.42 -16.75
CA GLY A 766 11.33 29.80 -15.59
C GLY A 766 11.09 28.88 -14.39
N ARG A 767 9.81 28.64 -14.07
CA ARG A 767 9.42 27.74 -12.96
C ARG A 767 9.84 26.28 -13.16
N LEU A 768 9.77 25.78 -14.39
CA LEU A 768 10.21 24.41 -14.73
C LEU A 768 11.73 24.27 -14.65
N ALA A 769 12.49 25.31 -15.01
CA ALA A 769 13.93 25.32 -14.86
C ALA A 769 14.35 25.46 -13.38
N GLU A 770 13.66 26.30 -12.60
CA GLU A 770 13.85 26.41 -11.14
C GLU A 770 13.50 25.12 -10.40
N PHE A 771 12.55 24.33 -10.90
CA PHE A 771 12.27 22.99 -10.37
C PHE A 771 13.49 22.05 -10.47
N LEU A 772 14.25 22.12 -11.58
CA LEU A 772 15.50 21.33 -11.73
C LEU A 772 16.67 21.92 -10.93
N PHE A 773 16.65 23.24 -10.73
CA PHE A 773 17.75 23.99 -10.14
C PHE A 773 17.22 25.04 -9.12
N PRO A 774 16.75 24.60 -7.94
CA PRO A 774 16.30 25.51 -6.88
C PRO A 774 17.42 26.45 -6.41
N GLU A 775 17.04 27.61 -5.85
CA GLU A 775 18.00 28.63 -5.41
C GLU A 775 18.87 28.21 -4.21
N GLN A 776 18.46 27.17 -3.46
CA GLN A 776 19.24 26.59 -2.37
C GLN A 776 19.96 25.31 -2.84
N PRO A 777 21.30 25.33 -2.97
CA PRO A 777 22.07 24.27 -3.64
C PRO A 777 22.28 22.99 -2.82
N ASP A 778 22.00 22.98 -1.52
CA ASP A 778 22.36 21.86 -0.62
C ASP A 778 21.53 20.57 -0.83
N SER A 779 20.54 20.57 -1.72
CA SER A 779 19.59 19.46 -1.91
C SER A 779 19.68 18.70 -3.24
N LEU A 780 20.51 19.13 -4.20
CA LEU A 780 20.57 18.48 -5.53
C LEU A 780 21.59 17.32 -5.55
N LYS A 781 21.11 16.11 -5.25
CA LYS A 781 21.86 14.89 -5.56
C LYS A 781 21.94 14.70 -7.08
N PRO A 782 23.08 14.21 -7.62
CA PRO A 782 23.18 13.85 -9.02
C PRO A 782 22.06 12.85 -9.38
N LEU A 783 21.26 13.18 -10.41
CA LEU A 783 20.15 12.35 -10.86
C LEU A 783 20.68 11.04 -11.45
N SER A 784 20.08 9.92 -11.05
CA SER A 784 20.37 8.61 -11.63
C SER A 784 19.74 8.46 -13.02
N ALA A 785 20.26 7.55 -13.86
CA ALA A 785 19.68 7.27 -15.19
C ALA A 785 18.15 6.96 -15.18
N PRO A 786 17.60 6.21 -14.20
CA PRO A 786 16.15 6.04 -14.06
C PRO A 786 15.39 7.36 -13.79
N SER A 787 16.00 8.29 -13.08
CA SER A 787 15.41 9.59 -12.77
C SER A 787 15.27 10.47 -14.02
N TYR A 788 16.21 10.37 -14.96
CA TYR A 788 16.12 11.04 -16.27
C TYR A 788 14.95 10.52 -17.11
N ARG A 789 14.65 9.22 -17.06
CA ARG A 789 13.52 8.64 -17.79
C ARG A 789 12.18 9.10 -17.24
N GLU A 790 12.04 9.16 -15.91
CA GLU A 790 10.81 9.66 -15.28
C GLU A 790 10.58 11.15 -15.60
N LEU A 791 11.66 11.94 -15.69
CA LEU A 791 11.61 13.36 -16.04
C LEU A 791 11.73 13.66 -17.55
N ALA A 792 11.74 12.64 -18.43
CA ALA A 792 11.87 12.84 -19.87
C ALA A 792 10.82 13.82 -20.46
N PRO A 793 9.54 13.81 -20.03
CA PRO A 793 8.55 14.78 -20.50
C PRO A 793 8.87 16.23 -20.08
N LEU A 794 9.49 16.44 -18.91
CA LEU A 794 9.93 17.76 -18.45
C LEU A 794 11.06 18.31 -19.33
N TYR A 795 12.08 17.50 -19.60
CA TYR A 795 13.18 17.91 -20.49
C TYR A 795 12.67 18.22 -21.90
N ARG A 796 11.71 17.43 -22.40
CA ARG A 796 11.06 17.70 -23.69
C ARG A 796 10.33 19.02 -23.69
N LEU A 797 9.60 19.33 -22.63
CA LEU A 797 8.87 20.58 -22.45
C LEU A 797 9.81 21.80 -22.46
N LEU A 798 10.97 21.69 -21.78
CA LEU A 798 12.02 22.72 -21.78
C LEU A 798 12.61 22.96 -23.18
N CYS A 799 12.72 21.93 -24.02
CA CYS A 799 13.14 22.08 -25.42
C CYS A 799 12.03 22.63 -26.34
N ALA A 800 10.78 22.21 -26.12
CA ALA A 800 9.65 22.53 -26.97
C ALA A 800 9.16 23.98 -26.80
N LEU A 801 9.07 24.48 -25.56
CA LEU A 801 8.52 25.81 -25.27
C LEU A 801 9.25 26.95 -26.02
N PRO A 802 10.59 27.07 -25.98
CA PRO A 802 11.31 28.10 -26.74
C PRO A 802 11.09 27.98 -28.25
N THR A 803 11.11 26.74 -28.76
CA THR A 803 10.96 26.43 -30.18
C THR A 803 9.58 26.86 -30.73
N TYR A 804 8.51 26.62 -29.98
CA TYR A 804 7.15 26.97 -30.43
C TYR A 804 6.77 28.42 -30.16
N CYS A 805 7.23 29.03 -29.06
CA CYS A 805 7.00 30.47 -28.81
C CYS A 805 7.61 31.35 -29.91
N SER A 806 8.73 30.92 -30.47
CA SER A 806 9.43 31.54 -31.59
C SER A 806 8.63 31.52 -32.91
N PHE A 807 7.88 30.45 -33.18
CA PHE A 807 7.21 30.25 -34.47
C PHE A 807 5.93 31.10 -34.63
N ALA A 808 5.24 31.43 -33.53
CA ALA A 808 4.06 32.31 -33.55
C ALA A 808 4.39 33.74 -34.05
N GLN A 809 5.61 34.21 -33.79
CA GLN A 809 6.02 35.58 -34.10
C GLN A 809 6.48 35.74 -35.55
N GLN A 810 6.92 34.68 -36.24
CA GLN A 810 7.34 34.76 -37.64
C GLN A 810 6.19 35.01 -38.64
N GLN A 811 4.93 34.75 -38.28
CA GLN A 811 3.77 35.06 -39.13
C GLN A 811 3.30 36.52 -39.04
N GLN A 812 3.79 37.32 -38.08
CA GLN A 812 3.54 38.76 -37.98
C GLN A 812 4.85 39.51 -38.21
N GLN A 813 4.97 40.17 -39.36
CA GLN A 813 6.20 40.79 -39.86
C GLN A 813 6.98 41.63 -38.82
N GLN A 814 8.31 41.43 -38.84
CA GLN A 814 9.39 42.27 -38.28
C GLN A 814 9.54 42.34 -36.74
N THR A 815 10.38 41.47 -36.19
CA THR A 815 11.60 41.75 -35.38
C THR A 815 12.13 40.42 -34.80
N LEU A 816 13.41 40.38 -34.41
CA LEU A 816 14.09 39.22 -33.83
C LEU A 816 13.24 38.52 -32.75
N LEU A 817 13.30 37.19 -32.78
CA LEU A 817 12.70 36.24 -31.84
C LEU A 817 12.90 36.69 -30.39
N ARG A 818 11.89 37.28 -29.75
CA ARG A 818 12.01 37.71 -28.35
C ARG A 818 11.52 36.57 -27.45
N LEU A 819 12.46 35.76 -26.99
CA LEU A 819 12.23 34.82 -25.89
C LEU A 819 11.72 35.59 -24.66
N SER A 820 11.08 34.89 -23.71
CA SER A 820 10.78 35.53 -22.42
C SER A 820 12.09 35.86 -21.69
N PRO A 821 12.14 36.89 -20.82
CA PRO A 821 13.34 37.21 -20.05
C PRO A 821 13.91 36.02 -19.27
N SER A 822 13.04 35.15 -18.76
CA SER A 822 13.44 33.92 -18.07
C SER A 822 14.06 32.89 -19.03
N MET A 823 13.48 32.69 -20.22
CA MET A 823 14.09 31.83 -21.26
C MET A 823 15.45 32.36 -21.70
N GLU A 824 15.61 33.67 -21.91
CA GLU A 824 16.90 34.29 -22.25
C GLU A 824 17.92 34.07 -21.14
N ARG A 825 17.52 34.25 -19.87
CA ARG A 825 18.39 34.01 -18.71
C ARG A 825 18.88 32.56 -18.65
N TRP A 826 18.03 31.59 -18.90
CA TRP A 826 18.38 30.17 -18.77
C TRP A 826 19.05 29.57 -20.02
N LEU A 827 18.78 30.10 -21.22
CA LEU A 827 19.27 29.50 -22.48
C LEU A 827 20.37 30.32 -23.17
N LEU A 828 20.34 31.65 -23.04
CA LEU A 828 21.17 32.56 -23.83
C LEU A 828 22.18 33.37 -23.00
N SER A 829 22.21 33.22 -21.68
CA SER A 829 23.13 33.95 -20.80
C SER A 829 24.41 33.18 -20.52
N ASP A 830 25.49 33.91 -20.21
CA ASP A 830 26.75 33.34 -19.73
C ASP A 830 26.68 33.17 -18.21
N SER A 831 25.84 32.23 -17.76
CA SER A 831 25.66 31.91 -16.33
C SER A 831 25.83 30.41 -16.08
N ASP A 832 26.33 30.06 -14.89
CA ASP A 832 26.48 28.66 -14.47
C ASP A 832 25.16 27.89 -14.54
N ARG A 833 24.04 28.57 -14.25
CA ARG A 833 22.68 28.02 -14.38
C ARG A 833 22.35 27.63 -15.82
N SER A 834 22.75 28.44 -16.81
CA SER A 834 22.56 28.12 -18.22
C SER A 834 23.40 26.91 -18.64
N ALA A 835 24.67 26.89 -18.28
CA ALA A 835 25.57 25.78 -18.55
C ALA A 835 25.07 24.47 -17.92
N ALA A 836 24.62 24.52 -16.66
CA ALA A 836 24.08 23.37 -15.95
C ALA A 836 22.80 22.81 -16.60
N LEU A 837 21.87 23.68 -17.01
CA LEU A 837 20.63 23.26 -17.69
C LEU A 837 20.94 22.59 -19.03
N LEU A 838 21.78 23.19 -19.87
CA LEU A 838 22.16 22.62 -21.16
C LEU A 838 22.93 21.30 -20.99
N GLY A 839 23.77 21.20 -19.96
CA GLY A 839 24.45 19.96 -19.57
C GLY A 839 23.47 18.84 -19.22
N GLN A 840 22.49 19.11 -18.37
CA GLN A 840 21.45 18.13 -18.02
C GLN A 840 20.58 17.74 -19.21
N LEU A 841 20.21 18.69 -20.09
CA LEU A 841 19.46 18.38 -21.31
C LEU A 841 20.24 17.44 -22.24
N CYS A 842 21.55 17.65 -22.40
CA CYS A 842 22.40 16.76 -23.18
C CYS A 842 22.49 15.35 -22.56
N ALA A 843 22.64 15.27 -21.23
CA ALA A 843 22.64 14.00 -20.51
C ALA A 843 21.29 13.25 -20.64
N ALA A 844 20.18 13.98 -20.55
CA ALA A 844 18.83 13.42 -20.69
C ALA A 844 18.58 12.81 -22.09
N VAL A 845 19.13 13.42 -23.15
CA VAL A 845 19.01 12.91 -24.53
C VAL A 845 19.68 11.54 -24.69
N CYS A 846 20.76 11.27 -23.96
CA CYS A 846 21.40 9.95 -23.94
C CYS A 846 20.51 8.90 -23.26
N ALA A 847 19.76 9.29 -22.23
CA ALA A 847 18.91 8.38 -21.45
C ALA A 847 17.58 8.02 -22.13
N ASP A 848 16.99 8.94 -22.91
CA ASP A 848 15.74 8.75 -23.68
C ASP A 848 15.76 9.51 -25.03
N SER A 849 16.29 8.86 -26.06
CA SER A 849 16.55 9.49 -27.37
C SER A 849 15.32 9.59 -28.27
N ALA A 850 14.37 8.65 -28.20
CA ALA A 850 13.27 8.55 -29.15
C ALA A 850 12.36 9.79 -29.14
N GLY A 851 12.19 10.36 -27.95
CA GLY A 851 11.37 11.55 -27.75
C GLY A 851 12.17 12.86 -27.72
N LEU A 852 13.29 12.88 -27.03
CA LEU A 852 13.96 14.13 -26.67
C LEU A 852 14.84 14.67 -27.80
N LEU A 853 15.40 13.82 -28.65
CA LEU A 853 16.32 14.22 -29.71
C LEU A 853 15.69 15.23 -30.70
N PRO A 854 14.49 15.01 -31.28
CA PRO A 854 13.87 15.99 -32.17
C PRO A 854 13.58 17.33 -31.50
N ALA A 855 13.17 17.32 -30.22
CA ALA A 855 12.90 18.54 -29.47
C ALA A 855 14.20 19.31 -29.19
N MET A 856 15.27 18.60 -28.81
CA MET A 856 16.60 19.17 -28.58
C MET A 856 17.19 19.74 -29.89
N SER A 857 17.06 19.04 -31.02
CA SER A 857 17.48 19.58 -32.33
C SER A 857 16.70 20.85 -32.73
N GLY A 858 15.43 20.96 -32.33
CA GLY A 858 14.64 22.18 -32.50
C GLY A 858 15.19 23.34 -31.65
N LEU A 859 15.40 23.09 -30.36
CA LEU A 859 15.98 24.06 -29.43
C LEU A 859 17.36 24.52 -29.89
N LEU A 860 18.24 23.59 -30.27
CA LEU A 860 19.60 23.84 -30.70
C LEU A 860 19.64 24.76 -31.94
N ARG A 861 18.85 24.43 -32.98
CA ARG A 861 18.75 25.28 -34.18
C ARG A 861 18.20 26.67 -33.88
N HIS A 862 17.32 26.79 -32.89
CA HIS A 862 16.76 28.07 -32.50
C HIS A 862 17.73 28.90 -31.64
N ALA A 863 18.22 28.33 -30.55
CA ALA A 863 19.03 29.01 -29.54
C ALA A 863 20.42 29.36 -30.04
N CYS A 864 21.05 28.51 -30.86
CA CYS A 864 22.40 28.76 -31.37
C CYS A 864 22.41 29.69 -32.59
N ASN A 865 21.29 29.84 -33.32
CA ASN A 865 21.25 30.69 -34.51
C ASN A 865 21.53 32.15 -34.17
N ALA A 866 22.59 32.70 -34.75
CA ALA A 866 23.09 34.06 -34.51
C ALA A 866 23.35 34.39 -33.01
N ASN A 867 23.60 33.37 -32.17
CA ASN A 867 23.97 33.56 -30.76
C ASN A 867 25.22 32.75 -30.39
N LEU A 868 26.32 33.47 -30.12
CA LEU A 868 27.61 32.87 -29.82
C LEU A 868 27.67 32.26 -28.41
N ILE A 869 27.03 32.90 -27.41
CA ILE A 869 27.02 32.44 -26.01
C ILE A 869 26.30 31.09 -25.91
N ALA A 870 25.09 31.01 -26.49
CA ALA A 870 24.33 29.77 -26.55
C ALA A 870 25.06 28.68 -27.35
N SER A 871 25.74 29.05 -28.45
CA SER A 871 26.59 28.12 -29.21
C SER A 871 27.73 27.58 -28.36
N ARG A 872 28.45 28.44 -27.62
CA ARG A 872 29.55 28.06 -26.72
C ARG A 872 29.05 27.11 -25.63
N ASN A 873 28.01 27.48 -24.88
CA ASN A 873 27.49 26.66 -23.78
C ASN A 873 26.98 25.30 -24.26
N MET A 874 26.28 25.25 -25.39
CA MET A 874 25.83 24.01 -26.01
C MET A 874 27.00 23.13 -26.46
N THR A 875 28.01 23.71 -27.12
CA THR A 875 29.23 23.00 -27.53
C THR A 875 29.96 22.41 -26.33
N THR A 876 30.16 23.19 -25.27
CA THR A 876 30.80 22.73 -24.03
C THR A 876 30.04 21.55 -23.40
N ALA A 877 28.71 21.67 -23.29
CA ALA A 877 27.86 20.61 -22.74
C ALA A 877 27.93 19.32 -23.58
N LEU A 878 27.81 19.43 -24.91
CA LEU A 878 27.85 18.29 -25.81
C LEU A 878 29.22 17.60 -25.81
N LEU A 879 30.33 18.35 -25.85
CA LEU A 879 31.67 17.78 -25.82
C LEU A 879 31.99 17.11 -24.48
N SER A 880 31.55 17.70 -23.36
CA SER A 880 31.67 17.08 -22.03
C SER A 880 30.89 15.76 -21.95
N GLN A 881 29.62 15.73 -22.39
CA GLN A 881 28.83 14.50 -22.42
C GLN A 881 29.42 13.48 -23.40
N LEU A 882 29.94 13.92 -24.55
CA LEU A 882 30.59 13.08 -25.55
C LEU A 882 31.89 12.46 -25.01
N ALA A 883 32.57 13.06 -24.05
CA ALA A 883 33.78 12.49 -23.42
C ALA A 883 33.45 11.39 -22.39
N HIS A 884 32.32 11.50 -21.69
CA HIS A 884 32.02 10.64 -20.54
C HIS A 884 30.92 9.58 -20.78
N THR A 885 30.06 9.75 -21.78
CA THR A 885 28.95 8.81 -22.08
C THR A 885 29.48 7.49 -22.64
N ALA A 886 28.79 6.36 -22.42
CA ALA A 886 29.20 5.08 -22.97
C ALA A 886 29.11 5.04 -24.51
N VAL A 887 30.01 4.30 -25.18
CA VAL A 887 30.16 4.31 -26.65
C VAL A 887 28.88 3.92 -27.41
N ASN A 888 28.07 3.03 -26.84
CA ASN A 888 26.79 2.57 -27.37
C ASN A 888 25.68 3.65 -27.33
N GLU A 889 25.86 4.70 -26.54
CA GLU A 889 24.88 5.78 -26.31
C GLU A 889 25.29 7.10 -26.97
N LEU A 890 26.41 7.15 -27.72
CA LEU A 890 26.92 8.40 -28.32
C LEU A 890 26.12 8.91 -29.52
N ARG A 891 25.30 8.06 -30.16
CA ARG A 891 24.63 8.42 -31.43
C ARG A 891 23.80 9.72 -31.33
N PRO A 892 22.93 9.92 -30.32
CA PRO A 892 22.17 11.16 -30.18
C PRO A 892 23.05 12.41 -30.03
N LEU A 893 24.18 12.32 -29.30
CA LEU A 893 25.11 13.44 -29.14
C LEU A 893 25.81 13.78 -30.47
N LEU A 894 26.23 12.77 -31.22
CA LEU A 894 26.86 12.96 -32.54
C LEU A 894 25.89 13.58 -33.53
N ASP A 895 24.62 13.18 -33.51
CA ASP A 895 23.56 13.77 -34.34
C ASP A 895 23.33 15.26 -34.00
N LEU A 896 23.34 15.63 -32.71
CA LEU A 896 23.24 17.04 -32.28
C LEU A 896 24.48 17.87 -32.66
N ILE A 897 25.67 17.32 -32.52
CA ILE A 897 26.92 17.98 -32.94
C ILE A 897 26.91 18.19 -34.47
N LYS A 898 26.43 17.22 -35.24
CA LYS A 898 26.26 17.34 -36.68
C LYS A 898 25.33 18.51 -37.04
N GLU A 899 24.20 18.65 -36.34
CA GLU A 899 23.31 19.78 -36.54
C GLU A 899 24.00 21.13 -36.24
N LEU A 900 24.82 21.23 -35.18
CA LEU A 900 25.60 22.45 -34.91
C LEU A 900 26.56 22.81 -36.04
N PHE A 901 27.24 21.82 -36.62
CA PHE A 901 28.13 22.03 -37.77
C PHE A 901 27.39 22.64 -38.99
N LEU A 902 26.11 22.33 -39.14
CA LEU A 902 25.33 22.62 -40.34
C LEU A 902 24.44 23.87 -40.24
N ILE A 903 24.42 24.56 -39.09
CA ILE A 903 23.67 25.82 -38.96
C ILE A 903 24.39 26.92 -39.75
N ARG A 904 23.69 27.45 -40.75
CA ARG A 904 24.21 28.49 -41.65
C ARG A 904 23.75 29.87 -41.17
N ASP A 905 24.58 30.51 -40.38
CA ASP A 905 24.40 31.89 -39.91
C ASP A 905 25.74 32.67 -39.96
N GLN A 906 25.74 33.92 -39.48
CA GLN A 906 26.95 34.76 -39.50
C GLN A 906 28.05 34.27 -38.53
N LEU A 907 27.73 33.37 -37.60
CA LEU A 907 28.62 32.85 -36.57
C LEU A 907 29.05 31.39 -36.83
N GLN A 908 28.74 30.85 -38.01
CA GLN A 908 29.08 29.47 -38.36
C GLN A 908 30.58 29.21 -38.18
N SER A 909 31.44 30.11 -38.69
CA SER A 909 32.90 29.98 -38.58
C SER A 909 33.38 29.90 -37.12
N ASP A 910 32.85 30.73 -36.23
CA ASP A 910 33.21 30.72 -34.81
C ASP A 910 32.75 29.42 -34.14
N ARG A 911 31.56 28.92 -34.50
CA ARG A 911 31.05 27.64 -33.99
C ARG A 911 31.86 26.44 -34.46
N LEU A 912 32.31 26.44 -35.72
CA LEU A 912 33.22 25.42 -36.25
C LEU A 912 34.51 25.40 -35.44
N ARG A 913 35.07 26.58 -35.11
CA ARG A 913 36.27 26.72 -34.29
C ARG A 913 36.05 26.14 -32.88
N LEU A 914 34.95 26.52 -32.21
CA LEU A 914 34.61 26.03 -30.86
C LEU A 914 34.44 24.51 -30.82
N LEU A 915 33.80 23.91 -31.82
CA LEU A 915 33.60 22.45 -31.89
C LEU A 915 34.90 21.69 -32.14
N LEU A 916 35.74 22.17 -33.06
CA LEU A 916 36.95 21.46 -33.47
C LEU A 916 38.08 21.60 -32.45
N TYR A 917 38.26 22.80 -31.89
CA TYR A 917 39.41 23.14 -31.04
C TYR A 917 39.06 23.31 -29.56
N GLY A 918 37.77 23.34 -29.21
CA GLY A 918 37.30 23.50 -27.84
C GLY A 918 37.12 24.97 -27.45
N VAL A 919 36.85 25.17 -26.17
CA VAL A 919 36.63 26.49 -25.56
C VAL A 919 37.86 26.86 -24.73
N GLU A 920 38.57 27.91 -25.10
CA GLU A 920 39.62 28.49 -24.26
C GLU A 920 38.94 29.19 -23.06
N ASN A 921 39.14 28.68 -21.84
CA ASN A 921 38.69 29.34 -20.60
C ASN A 921 39.86 29.98 -19.88
N VAL A 922 39.59 31.14 -19.26
CA VAL A 922 40.56 31.99 -18.55
C VAL A 922 40.89 31.47 -17.13
N ASP A 923 40.14 30.49 -16.61
CA ASP A 923 40.13 30.12 -15.18
C ASP A 923 40.55 28.66 -14.85
N ASP A 924 41.45 28.03 -15.62
CA ASP A 924 42.17 26.78 -15.27
C ASP A 924 41.34 25.51 -14.88
N THR A 925 40.00 25.53 -14.98
CA THR A 925 39.18 24.31 -14.83
C THR A 925 39.05 23.60 -16.19
N VAL A 926 39.69 22.44 -16.30
CA VAL A 926 39.77 21.60 -17.52
C VAL A 926 38.38 21.24 -18.05
N VAL A 927 37.96 21.88 -19.15
CA VAL A 927 36.86 21.39 -19.99
C VAL A 927 37.39 21.18 -21.40
N SER A 928 37.81 19.95 -21.67
CA SER A 928 38.26 19.41 -22.97
C SER A 928 39.41 20.18 -23.63
N ASP A 929 40.65 19.89 -23.25
CA ASP A 929 41.84 20.32 -23.99
C ASP A 929 41.74 19.89 -25.46
N GLY A 930 41.43 20.85 -26.34
CA GLY A 930 41.48 20.69 -27.80
C GLY A 930 40.20 20.27 -28.51
N GLY A 931 39.02 20.32 -27.90
CA GLY A 931 37.73 20.09 -28.59
C GLY A 931 37.56 18.68 -29.18
N LEU A 932 36.83 18.55 -30.29
CA LEU A 932 36.61 17.26 -30.94
C LEU A 932 37.94 16.65 -31.44
N LEU A 933 38.88 17.46 -31.92
CA LEU A 933 40.20 16.96 -32.35
C LEU A 933 41.03 16.46 -31.17
N GLY A 934 41.01 17.16 -30.04
CA GLY A 934 41.64 16.72 -28.79
C GLY A 934 41.06 15.40 -28.25
N LEU A 935 39.73 15.24 -28.32
CA LEU A 935 39.06 13.98 -27.96
C LEU A 935 39.44 12.82 -28.90
N ILE A 936 39.64 13.08 -30.19
CA ILE A 936 40.07 12.05 -31.14
C ILE A 936 41.54 11.68 -30.89
N SER A 937 42.44 12.64 -30.70
CA SER A 937 43.87 12.39 -30.45
C SER A 937 44.09 11.62 -29.14
N SER A 938 43.47 12.06 -28.04
CA SER A 938 43.55 11.36 -26.75
C SER A 938 42.81 10.01 -26.76
N GLY A 939 41.65 9.96 -27.41
CA GLY A 939 40.81 8.77 -27.53
C GLY A 939 41.41 7.70 -28.45
N ALA A 940 42.22 8.04 -29.44
CA ALA A 940 42.87 7.06 -30.32
C ALA A 940 43.68 6.04 -29.51
N GLN A 941 44.28 6.46 -28.39
CA GLN A 941 44.98 5.57 -27.46
C GLN A 941 44.08 4.92 -26.41
N LEU A 942 43.26 5.71 -25.72
CA LEU A 942 42.49 5.26 -24.54
C LEU A 942 41.12 4.62 -24.87
N ASP A 943 40.41 5.12 -25.88
CA ASP A 943 39.08 4.65 -26.30
C ASP A 943 38.92 4.76 -27.84
N PRO A 944 39.54 3.84 -28.61
CA PRO A 944 39.60 3.94 -30.07
C PRO A 944 38.22 3.88 -30.74
N ARG A 945 37.21 3.34 -30.04
CA ARG A 945 35.84 3.25 -30.56
C ARG A 945 35.15 4.61 -30.56
N ARG A 946 35.29 5.38 -29.48
CA ARG A 946 34.80 6.76 -29.39
C ARG A 946 35.51 7.64 -30.42
N ALA A 947 36.83 7.57 -30.48
CA ALA A 947 37.62 8.32 -31.46
C ALA A 947 37.19 8.00 -32.91
N TYR A 948 36.99 6.72 -33.25
CA TYR A 948 36.46 6.33 -34.57
C TYR A 948 35.06 6.90 -34.86
N ARG A 949 34.15 6.92 -33.87
CA ARG A 949 32.81 7.52 -34.03
C ARG A 949 32.88 9.02 -34.31
N CYS A 950 33.78 9.74 -33.64
CA CYS A 950 34.04 11.16 -33.89
C CYS A 950 34.67 11.42 -35.27
N VAL A 951 35.60 10.56 -35.71
CA VAL A 951 36.16 10.61 -37.08
C VAL A 951 35.07 10.39 -38.13
N LYS A 952 34.20 9.39 -37.93
CA LYS A 952 33.06 9.13 -38.83
C LYS A 952 32.15 10.36 -38.94
N LEU A 953 31.83 10.99 -37.81
CA LEU A 953 31.05 12.23 -37.78
C LEU A 953 31.70 13.34 -38.61
N LEU A 954 33.01 13.58 -38.45
CA LEU A 954 33.73 14.62 -39.19
C LEU A 954 33.79 14.35 -40.70
N VAL A 955 34.02 13.09 -41.09
CA VAL A 955 33.95 12.69 -42.51
C VAL A 955 32.57 12.96 -43.09
N GLU A 956 31.51 12.57 -42.37
CA GLU A 956 30.13 12.84 -42.81
C GLU A 956 29.83 14.34 -42.87
N ALA A 957 30.19 15.11 -41.85
CA ALA A 957 29.97 16.56 -41.80
C ALA A 957 30.72 17.31 -42.91
N SER A 958 31.98 16.94 -43.19
CA SER A 958 32.83 17.53 -44.24
C SER A 958 32.31 17.29 -45.67
N SER A 959 31.53 16.21 -45.86
CA SER A 959 30.84 15.92 -47.12
C SER A 959 29.60 16.80 -47.32
N GLN A 960 28.96 17.24 -46.23
CA GLN A 960 27.72 18.04 -46.23
C GLN A 960 27.99 19.55 -46.15
N CYS A 961 29.12 19.95 -45.54
CA CYS A 961 29.55 21.34 -45.39
C CYS A 961 31.06 21.46 -45.68
N PRO A 962 31.46 22.08 -46.81
CA PRO A 962 32.86 22.28 -47.16
C PRO A 962 33.65 23.09 -46.13
N ASP A 963 33.01 24.02 -45.41
CA ASP A 963 33.64 24.89 -44.41
C ASP A 963 34.20 24.09 -43.23
N VAL A 964 33.58 22.95 -42.89
CA VAL A 964 34.10 22.01 -41.87
C VAL A 964 35.47 21.48 -42.31
N ARG A 965 35.59 21.11 -43.59
CA ARG A 965 36.84 20.58 -44.17
C ARG A 965 37.93 21.63 -44.19
N GLU A 966 37.59 22.84 -44.62
CA GLU A 966 38.53 23.97 -44.66
C GLU A 966 39.05 24.27 -43.26
N ARG A 967 38.16 24.34 -42.26
CA ARG A 967 38.55 24.60 -40.88
C ARG A 967 39.43 23.48 -40.31
N MET A 968 39.13 22.21 -40.56
CA MET A 968 39.97 21.09 -40.11
C MET A 968 41.43 21.17 -40.61
N LEU A 969 41.67 21.81 -41.77
CA LEU A 969 43.00 21.99 -42.34
C LEU A 969 43.86 23.04 -41.62
N ASP A 970 43.30 23.80 -40.65
CA ASP A 970 44.08 24.73 -39.83
C ASP A 970 45.02 24.00 -38.84
N CYS A 971 44.78 22.71 -38.56
CA CYS A 971 45.63 21.86 -37.70
C CYS A 971 45.81 20.45 -38.31
N PRO A 972 46.51 20.33 -39.46
CA PRO A 972 46.56 19.10 -40.23
C PRO A 972 47.30 17.98 -39.48
N ASP A 973 48.28 18.33 -38.67
CA ASP A 973 49.15 17.37 -37.97
C ASP A 973 48.36 16.58 -36.91
N ARG A 974 47.54 17.27 -36.09
CA ARG A 974 46.71 16.63 -35.04
C ARG A 974 45.67 15.66 -35.63
N TRP A 975 45.09 16.00 -36.79
CA TRP A 975 44.14 15.12 -37.48
C TRP A 975 44.83 13.91 -38.10
N ALA A 976 45.95 14.13 -38.80
CA ALA A 976 46.70 13.07 -39.46
C ALA A 976 47.24 12.04 -38.46
N GLU A 977 47.82 12.51 -37.36
CA GLU A 977 48.31 11.65 -36.27
C GLU A 977 47.18 10.78 -35.69
N ALA A 978 46.01 11.36 -35.44
CA ALA A 978 44.91 10.64 -34.83
C ALA A 978 44.25 9.61 -35.77
N VAL A 979 44.15 9.92 -37.08
CA VAL A 979 43.68 8.97 -38.10
C VAL A 979 44.69 7.84 -38.29
N ALA A 980 45.99 8.15 -38.34
CA ALA A 980 47.07 7.15 -38.45
C ALA A 980 47.08 6.20 -37.24
N GLY A 981 46.92 6.72 -36.01
CA GLY A 981 46.85 5.93 -34.79
C GLY A 981 45.67 4.94 -34.77
N LEU A 982 44.49 5.36 -35.24
CA LEU A 982 43.34 4.46 -35.37
C LEU A 982 43.53 3.40 -36.46
N GLN A 983 44.20 3.77 -37.56
CA GLN A 983 44.48 2.86 -38.67
C GLN A 983 45.50 1.79 -38.26
N GLY A 984 46.56 2.17 -37.55
CA GLY A 984 47.52 1.23 -36.95
C GLY A 984 46.88 0.23 -35.98
N LYS A 985 45.91 0.65 -35.17
CA LYS A 985 45.14 -0.25 -34.28
C LYS A 985 44.21 -1.20 -35.04
N LEU A 986 43.61 -0.75 -36.14
CA LEU A 986 42.77 -1.58 -37.00
C LEU A 986 43.59 -2.66 -37.71
N ASP A 987 44.83 -2.33 -38.09
CA ASP A 987 45.78 -3.23 -38.73
C ASP A 987 46.46 -4.17 -37.73
N ALA A 988 46.73 -3.73 -36.49
CA ALA A 988 47.27 -4.56 -35.41
C ALA A 988 46.27 -5.63 -34.90
N ALA A 989 44.96 -5.39 -35.01
CA ALA A 989 43.91 -6.37 -34.67
C ALA A 989 43.83 -7.56 -35.66
N ALA A 990 44.70 -7.62 -36.68
CA ALA A 990 44.72 -8.63 -37.73
C ALA A 990 45.34 -9.98 -37.32
N ALA A 991 44.92 -10.57 -36.20
CA ALA A 991 45.20 -11.99 -35.91
C ALA A 991 44.22 -12.91 -36.69
N PRO A 992 44.65 -14.11 -37.13
CA PRO A 992 44.13 -14.77 -38.35
C PRO A 992 42.77 -15.51 -38.23
N THR A 993 41.90 -15.21 -37.26
CA THR A 993 40.66 -15.99 -37.06
C THR A 993 39.36 -15.20 -36.85
N ALA A 994 39.29 -13.90 -37.15
CA ALA A 994 38.03 -13.16 -37.08
C ALA A 994 37.30 -13.11 -38.45
N LYS A 995 36.22 -13.88 -38.60
CA LYS A 995 35.30 -13.77 -39.76
C LYS A 995 34.67 -12.38 -39.80
N SER A 996 34.78 -11.73 -40.98
CA SER A 996 34.15 -10.45 -41.32
C SER A 996 32.64 -10.52 -41.10
N THR A 997 32.14 -9.73 -40.15
CA THR A 997 30.70 -9.50 -39.97
C THR A 997 30.41 -8.04 -40.28
N SER A 998 29.67 -7.80 -41.37
CA SER A 998 29.09 -6.51 -41.68
C SER A 998 27.81 -6.35 -40.85
N ASN A 999 27.82 -5.48 -39.85
CA ASN A 999 26.63 -4.82 -39.27
C ASN A 999 27.09 -3.69 -38.33
N GLU A 1000 26.30 -2.61 -38.21
CA GLU A 1000 26.57 -1.47 -37.31
C GLU A 1000 26.75 -1.87 -35.82
N THR A 1001 26.35 -3.08 -35.45
CA THR A 1001 26.42 -3.68 -34.11
C THR A 1001 27.72 -4.44 -33.80
N ALA A 1002 28.65 -4.59 -34.76
CA ALA A 1002 29.90 -5.34 -34.56
C ALA A 1002 30.91 -4.68 -33.59
N LEU A 1003 30.70 -3.41 -33.23
CA LEU A 1003 31.52 -2.68 -32.25
C LEU A 1003 31.01 -2.82 -30.79
N SER A 1004 30.01 -3.68 -30.52
CA SER A 1004 29.52 -3.97 -29.17
C SER A 1004 30.29 -5.08 -28.43
N GLY A 1005 31.26 -5.75 -29.06
CA GLY A 1005 32.12 -6.77 -28.43
C GLY A 1005 33.19 -6.18 -27.48
N ARG A 1006 34.19 -6.95 -27.02
CA ARG A 1006 35.27 -6.46 -26.11
C ARG A 1006 36.48 -5.79 -26.80
N GLY A 1007 36.49 -5.53 -28.11
CA GLY A 1007 37.61 -4.85 -28.81
C GLY A 1007 37.26 -4.15 -30.14
N PHE A 1008 38.07 -3.18 -30.57
CA PHE A 1008 37.94 -2.50 -31.87
C PHE A 1008 38.38 -3.48 -32.98
N GLN A 1009 37.41 -4.04 -33.73
CA GLN A 1009 37.63 -5.10 -34.72
C GLN A 1009 37.58 -4.58 -36.16
N ARG A 1010 38.23 -5.30 -37.07
CA ARG A 1010 38.26 -5.02 -38.51
C ARG A 1010 36.87 -5.18 -39.14
N THR A 1011 36.29 -4.08 -39.61
CA THR A 1011 35.11 -4.09 -40.50
C THR A 1011 35.43 -3.37 -41.80
N THR A 1012 34.86 -3.83 -42.92
CA THR A 1012 35.05 -3.20 -44.25
C THR A 1012 34.57 -1.76 -44.29
N SER A 1013 33.51 -1.44 -43.53
CA SER A 1013 33.01 -0.07 -43.38
C SER A 1013 33.95 0.84 -42.57
N ALA A 1014 34.60 0.32 -41.52
CA ALA A 1014 35.59 1.08 -40.76
C ALA A 1014 36.83 1.41 -41.61
N GLN A 1015 37.34 0.44 -42.38
CA GLN A 1015 38.46 0.66 -43.31
C GLN A 1015 38.11 1.71 -44.36
N ALA A 1016 36.94 1.62 -45.00
CA ALA A 1016 36.52 2.61 -45.99
C ALA A 1016 36.39 4.02 -45.39
N THR A 1017 35.87 4.14 -44.16
CA THR A 1017 35.72 5.44 -43.47
C THR A 1017 37.07 6.06 -43.14
N LEU A 1018 38.02 5.27 -42.62
CA LEU A 1018 39.37 5.77 -42.31
C LEU A 1018 40.16 6.11 -43.57
N GLN A 1019 39.98 5.36 -44.66
CA GLN A 1019 40.59 5.69 -45.95
C GLN A 1019 40.05 7.01 -46.52
N MET A 1020 38.74 7.26 -46.38
CA MET A 1020 38.14 8.56 -46.68
C MET A 1020 38.69 9.66 -45.77
N ALA A 1021 38.85 9.40 -44.47
CA ALA A 1021 39.40 10.35 -43.50
C ALA A 1021 40.86 10.75 -43.82
N ALA A 1022 41.70 9.79 -44.21
CA ALA A 1022 43.08 10.02 -44.64
C ALA A 1022 43.13 10.83 -45.95
N GLY A 1023 42.17 10.62 -46.85
CA GLY A 1023 42.06 11.39 -48.10
C GLY A 1023 41.70 12.87 -47.93
N LEU A 1024 41.14 13.27 -46.77
CA LEU A 1024 40.73 14.66 -46.52
C LEU A 1024 41.91 15.64 -46.32
N VAL A 1025 43.12 15.17 -45.99
CA VAL A 1025 44.31 16.01 -45.74
C VAL A 1025 45.28 16.09 -46.92
N GLY A 1026 44.97 15.41 -48.03
CA GLY A 1026 45.87 15.33 -49.18
C GLY A 1026 46.98 14.31 -48.96
N THR A 1027 47.16 13.42 -49.92
CA THR A 1027 47.98 12.20 -49.83
C THR A 1027 49.46 12.45 -49.57
N GLU A 1028 49.98 13.64 -49.85
CA GLU A 1028 51.42 13.96 -49.71
C GLU A 1028 51.83 14.31 -48.27
N ARG A 1029 50.95 14.94 -47.48
CA ARG A 1029 51.24 15.34 -46.09
C ARG A 1029 50.99 14.21 -45.08
N ALA A 1030 49.95 13.39 -45.32
CA ALA A 1030 49.65 12.22 -44.49
C ALA A 1030 50.74 11.13 -44.57
N ALA A 1031 51.38 10.97 -45.73
CA ALA A 1031 52.50 10.05 -45.92
C ALA A 1031 53.77 10.50 -45.15
N ALA A 1032 54.02 11.81 -45.07
CA ALA A 1032 55.14 12.37 -44.32
C ALA A 1032 55.00 12.20 -42.80
N ILE A 1033 53.77 12.31 -42.27
CA ILE A 1033 53.48 12.15 -40.83
C ILE A 1033 53.48 10.66 -40.43
N ALA A 1034 52.95 9.77 -41.28
CA ALA A 1034 53.02 8.33 -41.04
C ALA A 1034 54.48 7.80 -41.04
N ALA A 1035 55.36 8.41 -41.85
CA ALA A 1035 56.79 8.12 -41.83
C ALA A 1035 57.48 8.64 -40.56
N ALA A 1036 57.11 9.83 -40.07
CA ALA A 1036 57.66 10.39 -38.82
C ALA A 1036 57.26 9.57 -37.57
N CYS A 1037 56.02 9.11 -37.46
CA CYS A 1037 55.60 8.25 -36.34
C CYS A 1037 56.27 6.86 -36.35
N GLN A 1038 56.62 6.32 -37.53
CA GLN A 1038 57.40 5.09 -37.63
C GLN A 1038 58.85 5.30 -37.16
N GLU A 1039 59.45 6.47 -37.39
CA GLU A 1039 60.79 6.80 -36.91
C GLU A 1039 60.83 6.96 -35.38
N ASP A 1040 59.82 7.57 -34.75
CA ASP A 1040 59.76 7.70 -33.27
C ASP A 1040 59.54 6.34 -32.58
N GLN A 1041 58.75 5.43 -33.17
CA GLN A 1041 58.56 4.08 -32.65
C GLN A 1041 59.84 3.22 -32.78
N ILE A 1042 60.61 3.41 -33.86
CA ILE A 1042 61.90 2.75 -34.08
C ILE A 1042 63.00 3.32 -33.16
N MET A 1043 62.91 4.58 -32.74
CA MET A 1043 63.79 5.16 -31.73
C MET A 1043 63.49 4.63 -30.33
N ALA A 1044 62.21 4.49 -29.96
CA ALA A 1044 61.81 3.90 -28.66
C ALA A 1044 62.20 2.41 -28.54
N ASP A 1045 62.04 1.63 -29.62
CA ASP A 1045 62.47 0.22 -29.68
C ASP A 1045 64.01 0.06 -29.73
N ARG A 1046 64.75 1.12 -30.10
CA ARG A 1046 66.21 1.16 -30.04
C ARG A 1046 66.73 1.44 -28.63
N ASP A 1047 66.06 2.31 -27.88
CA ASP A 1047 66.42 2.62 -26.49
C ASP A 1047 66.16 1.43 -25.55
N GLU A 1048 65.15 0.58 -25.81
CA GLU A 1048 64.93 -0.68 -25.05
C GLU A 1048 65.92 -1.81 -25.43
N ALA A 1049 66.53 -1.77 -26.62
CA ALA A 1049 67.47 -2.79 -27.08
C ALA A 1049 68.92 -2.57 -26.58
N ASP A 1050 69.30 -1.33 -26.24
CA ASP A 1050 70.64 -0.98 -25.75
C ASP A 1050 70.86 -1.26 -24.24
N GLU A 1051 69.81 -1.57 -23.47
CA GLU A 1051 69.94 -1.95 -22.04
C GLU A 1051 70.12 -3.48 -21.81
N ALA A 1052 70.13 -4.31 -22.85
CA ALA A 1052 70.10 -5.76 -22.70
C ALA A 1052 71.26 -6.50 -23.39
N GLU A 1053 72.50 -6.41 -22.85
CA GLU A 1053 73.47 -7.51 -22.95
C GLU A 1053 74.37 -7.69 -21.69
N PRO A 1054 74.71 -8.92 -21.26
CA PRO A 1054 75.18 -9.22 -19.90
C PRO A 1054 76.63 -9.79 -19.81
N GLN A 1055 77.44 -9.39 -18.82
CA GLN A 1055 78.71 -10.11 -18.49
C GLN A 1055 79.08 -10.20 -16.99
N ARG A 1056 78.86 -11.41 -16.45
CA ARG A 1056 79.75 -12.32 -15.67
C ARG A 1056 80.59 -11.85 -14.44
N ARG A 1057 80.31 -12.55 -13.30
CA ARG A 1057 81.17 -13.23 -12.28
C ARG A 1057 82.27 -12.40 -11.58
N VAL A 1058 82.42 -12.45 -10.23
CA VAL A 1058 82.99 -13.55 -9.39
C VAL A 1058 82.44 -13.52 -7.93
N GLY A 1059 82.29 -14.71 -7.30
CA GLY A 1059 81.87 -14.94 -5.90
C GLY A 1059 82.90 -14.52 -4.82
N GLU A 1060 82.71 -14.66 -3.50
CA GLU A 1060 82.21 -15.79 -2.70
C GLU A 1060 81.97 -15.39 -1.22
N SER A 1061 80.99 -16.06 -0.57
CA SER A 1061 80.93 -16.49 0.86
C SER A 1061 80.80 -15.41 1.96
N THR A 1062 79.97 -15.50 3.02
CA THR A 1062 79.43 -16.61 3.83
C THR A 1062 78.13 -16.16 4.58
N SER A 1063 77.23 -17.11 4.84
CA SER A 1063 75.95 -17.02 5.61
C SER A 1063 76.19 -17.20 7.14
N PRO A 1064 75.19 -17.30 8.07
CA PRO A 1064 73.72 -17.48 7.89
C PRO A 1064 72.76 -16.78 8.90
N GLY A 1065 71.44 -16.83 8.60
CA GLY A 1065 70.42 -17.11 9.63
C GLY A 1065 69.06 -16.38 9.55
N ASN A 1066 68.06 -17.04 8.93
CA ASN A 1066 66.62 -17.16 9.28
C ASN A 1066 65.74 -15.91 9.58
N SER A 1067 64.45 -15.82 9.24
CA SER A 1067 63.43 -16.82 8.87
C SER A 1067 62.10 -16.13 8.41
N SER A 1068 61.50 -16.68 7.33
CA SER A 1068 60.06 -16.94 7.03
C SER A 1068 58.96 -15.90 7.35
N GLN A 1069 58.17 -15.40 6.38
CA GLN A 1069 57.01 -15.99 5.65
C GLN A 1069 55.65 -15.72 6.32
N THR A 1070 54.75 -14.96 5.67
CA THR A 1070 53.51 -15.38 4.94
C THR A 1070 52.49 -16.11 5.83
N PHE A 1071 51.20 -15.74 5.84
CA PHE A 1071 50.30 -15.48 4.70
C PHE A 1071 49.37 -14.29 4.95
#